data_AF-A0A7C4LDC8-F1
#
_entry.id   AF-A0A7C4LDC8-F1
#
_cell.length_a   1.000
_cell.length_b   1.000
_cell.length_c   1.000
_cell.angle_alpha   90.00
_cell.angle_beta   90.00
_cell.angle_gamma   90.00
#
_symmetry.space_group_name_H-M   'P 1'
#
loop_
_entity.id
_entity.type
_entity.pdbx_description
1 polymer ?
#
loop_
_entity_poly.entity_id
_entity_poly.type
_entity_poly.pdbx_seq_one_letter_code
_entity_poly.pdbx_strand_id
1 'polypeptide(L)'
;MPAARKRSAKKPSEQPQTNETWGALVAQLRTWIAPEEGAPYRPYGLLVLDLTHDKLMAMQLFPGPPTAEETEAVLADAITKPGRGAGKPRRPAEIVFADPALARALAPALAQVGIVGRVHDLPELRDAIRGLEAHMRGGQPENPGLLSVAGVTPALAGGVFAAAADYYRAAPWVALTNAQALAVRIPPDRESPRIVTTLGNAGVQYGLGVYERWSDFERVFLGGDERQAMIGPEGNLVLWFDSVTAVPFDDLDAAQAHGWEVADERAYPLPIVIHPEAGLTRPGPDELRWLEAALRAVARVARERLQPDGQGDYAPFDVTLSVPTHAGETPVRVTYPAGKLALERRSVVGAEWEADEADDAVVFDRRMMESAMAGLGAALGAVGGPSDPKLREAQQLMYRAWEERNPARRLTLAHEALALSPDCADAYVLLAEEEADTAARALDFYQQGVAAGERALGAGYFDENAGHFWGLLETRPYMRAREGLANLLWSLGRRAEAAAHYREMLRLNPSDNQGLRYSLLNLLLEMGDDAGAQTLLDQHDDGLAEWQYTRALLAFRRGGPQGEAARRLAGALQFNPHVPAYLTGRKLIPNRLPPTMGWGDETEAQHYAARYLNFWRRTPGAVEWLAGQAEQASRPRQRRGRRSGRA
;
A
#
# COMPACT_ATOMS: atom_id res chain seq x y z
N MET A 1 -59.58 -7.74 40.20
CA MET A 1 -59.47 -7.86 38.73
C MET A 1 -58.43 -8.92 38.40
N PRO A 2 -58.72 -9.89 37.53
CA PRO A 2 -57.88 -11.06 37.32
C PRO A 2 -56.62 -10.70 36.51
N ALA A 3 -55.50 -11.30 36.90
CA ALA A 3 -54.23 -11.25 36.19
C ALA A 3 -54.42 -11.72 34.74
N ALA A 4 -54.03 -10.87 33.78
CA ALA A 4 -53.99 -11.21 32.37
C ALA A 4 -53.05 -12.42 32.18
N ARG A 5 -53.64 -13.59 31.95
CA ARG A 5 -52.94 -14.77 31.43
C ARG A 5 -52.23 -14.34 30.14
N LYS A 6 -50.89 -14.34 30.13
CA LYS A 6 -50.12 -14.38 28.88
C LYS A 6 -50.61 -15.60 28.10
N ARG A 7 -51.42 -15.39 27.06
CA ARG A 7 -51.82 -16.45 26.13
C ARG A 7 -50.51 -17.04 25.58
N SER A 8 -50.31 -18.34 25.81
CA SER A 8 -49.30 -19.12 25.08
C SER A 8 -49.46 -18.82 23.59
N ALA A 9 -48.38 -18.42 22.92
CA ALA A 9 -48.40 -18.26 21.47
C ALA A 9 -48.85 -19.60 20.85
N LYS A 10 -49.82 -19.55 19.94
CA LYS A 10 -50.30 -20.75 19.25
C LYS A 10 -49.18 -21.34 18.41
N LYS A 11 -49.06 -22.68 18.43
CA LYS A 11 -48.08 -23.40 17.60
C LYS A 11 -48.42 -23.23 16.11
N PRO A 12 -47.46 -23.41 15.18
CA PRO A 12 -47.71 -23.28 13.75
C PRO A 12 -48.93 -24.08 13.27
N SER A 13 -49.08 -25.35 13.66
CA SER A 13 -50.21 -26.22 13.31
C SER A 13 -51.58 -25.73 13.83
N GLU A 14 -51.62 -24.87 14.84
CA GLU A 14 -52.84 -24.33 15.46
C GLU A 14 -53.28 -22.98 14.85
N GLN A 15 -52.46 -22.42 13.96
CA GLN A 15 -52.80 -21.20 13.23
C GLN A 15 -53.83 -21.51 12.13
N PRO A 16 -54.72 -20.54 11.81
CA PRO A 16 -55.71 -20.71 10.76
C PRO A 16 -55.02 -20.94 9.42
N GLN A 17 -55.53 -21.89 8.64
CA GLN A 17 -55.04 -22.17 7.30
C GLN A 17 -55.79 -21.30 6.29
N THR A 18 -55.06 -20.71 5.34
CA THR A 18 -55.59 -19.91 4.24
C THR A 18 -55.25 -20.59 2.91
N ASN A 19 -55.91 -20.17 1.83
CA ASN A 19 -55.61 -20.64 0.46
C ASN A 19 -54.44 -19.87 -0.18
N GLU A 20 -53.56 -19.29 0.63
CA GLU A 20 -52.41 -18.54 0.14
C GLU A 20 -51.30 -19.46 -0.34
N THR A 21 -50.55 -18.98 -1.32
CA THR A 21 -49.27 -19.54 -1.75
C THR A 21 -48.17 -18.60 -1.29
N TRP A 22 -47.24 -19.11 -0.49
CA TRP A 22 -46.03 -18.36 -0.12
C TRP A 22 -44.84 -18.86 -0.94
N GLY A 23 -43.89 -17.98 -1.25
CA GLY A 23 -42.59 -18.34 -1.79
C GLY A 23 -41.52 -18.20 -0.71
N ALA A 24 -40.56 -19.11 -0.70
CA ALA A 24 -39.38 -19.04 0.16
C ALA A 24 -38.11 -19.16 -0.68
N LEU A 25 -37.26 -18.14 -0.60
CA LEU A 25 -35.99 -18.07 -1.34
C LEU A 25 -34.84 -17.82 -0.37
N VAL A 26 -33.84 -18.71 -0.42
CA VAL A 26 -32.53 -18.51 0.20
C VAL A 26 -31.57 -18.08 -0.91
N ALA A 27 -30.89 -16.94 -0.74
CA ALA A 27 -29.85 -16.51 -1.66
C ALA A 27 -28.70 -15.83 -0.92
N GLN A 28 -27.49 -15.97 -1.46
CA GLN A 28 -26.33 -15.19 -1.01
C GLN A 28 -26.43 -13.77 -1.56
N LEU A 29 -26.49 -12.77 -0.68
CA LEU A 29 -26.70 -11.39 -1.09
C LEU A 29 -25.43 -10.77 -1.66
N ARG A 30 -25.60 -9.85 -2.63
CA ARG A 30 -24.55 -9.02 -3.22
C ARG A 30 -24.29 -7.76 -2.38
N THR A 31 -23.89 -8.00 -1.13
CA THR A 31 -23.53 -6.97 -0.15
C THR A 31 -22.53 -7.53 0.87
N TRP A 32 -21.74 -6.64 1.49
CA TRP A 32 -20.74 -7.00 2.49
C TRP A 32 -21.21 -6.61 3.89
N ILE A 33 -21.04 -7.53 4.84
CA ILE A 33 -21.10 -7.22 6.27
C ILE A 33 -19.68 -7.31 6.81
N ALA A 34 -19.16 -6.20 7.34
CA ALA A 34 -17.88 -6.13 8.01
C ALA A 34 -18.11 -6.03 9.53
N PRO A 35 -17.93 -7.11 10.30
CA PRO A 35 -18.01 -7.05 11.76
C PRO A 35 -16.80 -6.30 12.35
N GLU A 36 -16.93 -5.78 13.58
CA GLU A 36 -15.80 -5.15 14.31
C GLU A 36 -14.64 -6.13 14.53
N GLU A 37 -14.95 -7.43 14.68
CA GLU A 37 -13.98 -8.52 14.76
C GLU A 37 -14.34 -9.61 13.73
N GLY A 38 -13.40 -9.93 12.83
CA GLY A 38 -13.53 -10.98 11.82
C GLY A 38 -13.39 -10.50 10.37
N ALA A 39 -13.36 -11.45 9.42
CA ALA A 39 -13.31 -11.13 8.00
C ALA A 39 -14.68 -10.67 7.49
N PRO A 40 -14.74 -9.74 6.50
CA PRO A 40 -15.98 -9.39 5.84
C PRO A 40 -16.60 -10.63 5.16
N TYR A 41 -17.91 -10.75 5.24
CA TYR A 41 -18.64 -11.87 4.63
C TYR A 41 -19.89 -11.39 3.88
N ARG A 42 -20.34 -12.22 2.93
CA ARG A 42 -21.62 -12.03 2.24
C ARG A 42 -22.71 -12.81 2.95
N PRO A 43 -23.74 -12.14 3.50
CA PRO A 43 -24.80 -12.84 4.21
C PRO A 43 -25.70 -13.63 3.24
N TYR A 44 -26.30 -14.69 3.75
CA TYR A 44 -27.42 -15.35 3.09
C TYR A 44 -28.73 -14.75 3.62
N GLY A 45 -29.59 -14.31 2.70
CA GLY A 45 -30.93 -13.86 3.01
C GLY A 45 -31.96 -14.97 2.76
N LEU A 46 -32.79 -15.26 3.75
CA LEU A 46 -34.03 -16.02 3.59
C LEU A 46 -35.19 -15.03 3.52
N LEU A 47 -35.81 -14.91 2.34
CA LEU A 47 -37.04 -14.13 2.13
C LEU A 47 -38.24 -15.07 2.01
N VAL A 48 -39.31 -14.74 2.72
CA VAL A 48 -40.61 -15.42 2.64
C VAL A 48 -41.65 -14.41 2.21
N LEU A 49 -42.26 -14.62 1.04
CA LEU A 49 -43.23 -13.70 0.44
C LEU A 49 -44.57 -14.40 0.26
N ASP A 50 -45.67 -13.76 0.66
CA ASP A 50 -47.02 -14.16 0.26
C ASP A 50 -47.23 -13.74 -1.20
N LEU A 51 -47.12 -14.71 -2.12
CA LEU A 51 -47.25 -14.48 -3.57
C LEU A 51 -48.70 -14.16 -3.97
N THR A 52 -49.66 -14.43 -3.09
CA THR A 52 -51.09 -14.17 -3.37
C THR A 52 -51.44 -12.70 -3.14
N HIS A 53 -50.77 -12.05 -2.18
CA HIS A 53 -51.09 -10.68 -1.76
C HIS A 53 -49.90 -9.71 -1.84
N ASP A 54 -48.76 -10.17 -2.33
CA ASP A 54 -47.50 -9.42 -2.44
C ASP A 54 -47.04 -8.82 -1.09
N LYS A 55 -46.96 -9.68 -0.06
CA LYS A 55 -46.59 -9.27 1.30
C LYS A 55 -45.39 -10.03 1.83
N LEU A 56 -44.37 -9.29 2.28
CA LEU A 56 -43.19 -9.88 2.91
C LEU A 56 -43.57 -10.47 4.28
N MET A 57 -43.58 -11.79 4.38
CA MET A 57 -43.94 -12.53 5.58
C MET A 57 -42.79 -12.58 6.59
N ALA A 58 -41.57 -12.82 6.11
CA ALA A 58 -40.35 -12.81 6.92
C ALA A 58 -39.13 -12.51 6.06
N MET A 59 -38.11 -11.95 6.71
CA MET A 59 -36.76 -11.78 6.15
C MET A 59 -35.76 -12.02 7.27
N GLN A 60 -34.81 -12.93 7.05
CA GLN A 60 -33.76 -13.23 8.01
C GLN A 60 -32.41 -13.31 7.30
N LEU A 61 -31.38 -12.74 7.92
CA LEU A 61 -29.99 -12.82 7.45
C LEU A 61 -29.22 -13.87 8.24
N PHE A 62 -28.32 -14.57 7.57
CA PHE A 62 -27.44 -15.60 8.10
C PHE A 62 -25.99 -15.33 7.66
N PRO A 63 -24.98 -15.57 8.52
CA PRO A 63 -23.58 -15.44 8.13
C PRO A 63 -23.11 -16.44 7.07
N GLY A 64 -23.80 -17.58 6.95
CA GLY A 64 -23.54 -18.62 5.96
C GLY A 64 -24.85 -19.24 5.45
N PRO A 65 -24.77 -20.26 4.57
CA PRO A 65 -25.95 -20.92 4.03
C PRO A 65 -26.80 -21.49 5.18
N PRO A 66 -28.07 -21.08 5.35
CA PRO A 66 -28.90 -21.58 6.43
C PRO A 66 -29.18 -23.07 6.25
N THR A 67 -29.19 -23.79 7.37
CA THR A 67 -29.61 -25.19 7.42
C THR A 67 -31.11 -25.32 7.18
N ALA A 68 -31.56 -26.55 6.88
CA ALA A 68 -32.99 -26.85 6.76
C ALA A 68 -33.73 -26.56 8.08
N GLU A 69 -33.13 -26.85 9.24
CA GLU A 69 -33.72 -26.57 10.55
C GLU A 69 -33.86 -25.07 10.83
N GLU A 70 -32.83 -24.27 10.52
CA GLU A 70 -32.91 -22.81 10.63
C GLU A 70 -33.96 -22.23 9.68
N THR A 71 -34.06 -22.77 8.46
CA THR A 71 -35.09 -22.36 7.49
C THR A 71 -36.50 -22.71 8.00
N GLU A 72 -36.69 -23.91 8.55
CA GLU A 72 -37.95 -24.33 9.15
C GLU A 72 -38.36 -23.40 10.30
N ALA A 73 -37.41 -23.04 11.18
CA ALA A 73 -37.66 -22.13 12.29
C ALA A 73 -38.15 -20.74 11.80
N VAL A 74 -37.53 -20.20 10.75
CA VAL A 74 -37.97 -18.93 10.15
C VAL A 74 -39.38 -19.05 9.54
N LEU A 75 -39.69 -20.16 8.86
CA LEU A 75 -41.04 -20.39 8.33
C LEU A 75 -42.08 -20.51 9.47
N ALA A 76 -41.74 -21.20 10.56
CA ALA A 76 -42.59 -21.31 11.73
C ALA A 76 -42.83 -19.93 12.41
N ASP A 77 -41.79 -19.10 12.48
CA ASP A 77 -41.92 -17.73 12.96
C ASP A 77 -42.76 -16.88 11.99
N ALA A 78 -42.60 -17.00 10.68
CA ALA A 78 -43.44 -16.31 9.69
C ALA A 78 -44.93 -16.67 9.84
N ILE A 79 -45.23 -17.93 10.15
CA ILE A 79 -46.60 -18.42 10.40
C ILE A 79 -47.18 -17.85 11.70
N THR A 80 -46.38 -17.78 12.76
CA THR A 80 -46.86 -17.45 14.12
C THR A 80 -46.72 -15.96 14.48
N LYS A 81 -45.78 -15.26 13.85
CA LYS A 81 -45.40 -13.86 14.08
C LYS A 81 -44.97 -13.22 12.75
N PRO A 82 -45.91 -13.08 11.79
CA PRO A 82 -45.59 -12.51 10.48
C PRO A 82 -45.07 -11.07 10.62
N GLY A 83 -44.21 -10.67 9.68
CA GLY A 83 -43.56 -9.37 9.63
C GLY A 83 -44.54 -8.19 9.71
N ARG A 84 -44.04 -7.03 10.11
CA ARG A 84 -44.86 -5.83 10.26
C ARG A 84 -45.51 -5.46 8.91
N GLY A 85 -46.84 -5.40 8.87
CA GLY A 85 -47.61 -5.13 7.64
C GLY A 85 -48.11 -6.39 6.91
N ALA A 86 -47.63 -7.57 7.27
CA ALA A 86 -47.97 -8.84 6.62
C ALA A 86 -49.30 -9.47 7.10
N GLY A 87 -49.99 -8.85 8.05
CA GLY A 87 -51.29 -9.27 8.56
C GLY A 87 -51.22 -10.13 9.83
N LYS A 88 -52.27 -10.94 10.06
CA LYS A 88 -52.37 -11.81 11.25
C LYS A 88 -51.65 -13.15 11.03
N PRO A 89 -51.20 -13.82 12.11
CA PRO A 89 -50.65 -15.18 12.06
C PRO A 89 -51.58 -16.17 11.35
N ARG A 90 -51.02 -16.95 10.42
CA ARG A 90 -51.75 -17.91 9.56
C ARG A 90 -50.79 -18.86 8.86
N ARG A 91 -51.30 -20.01 8.42
CA ARG A 91 -50.59 -20.98 7.58
C ARG A 91 -51.05 -20.86 6.12
N PRO A 92 -50.15 -20.83 5.13
CA PRO A 92 -50.54 -20.95 3.73
C PRO A 92 -51.04 -22.36 3.41
N ALA A 93 -51.64 -22.54 2.24
CA ALA A 93 -51.92 -23.87 1.70
C ALA A 93 -50.65 -24.49 1.13
N GLU A 94 -49.79 -23.65 0.54
CA GLU A 94 -48.61 -24.06 -0.20
C GLU A 94 -47.42 -23.13 0.07
N ILE A 95 -46.22 -23.72 0.13
CA ILE A 95 -44.95 -22.99 0.05
C ILE A 95 -44.16 -23.48 -1.16
N VAL A 96 -43.77 -22.54 -2.01
CA VAL A 96 -42.94 -22.75 -3.19
C VAL A 96 -41.49 -22.44 -2.85
N PHE A 97 -40.58 -23.32 -3.25
CA PHE A 97 -39.14 -23.15 -3.10
C PHE A 97 -38.46 -23.14 -4.47
N ALA A 98 -37.44 -22.30 -4.63
CA ALA A 98 -36.59 -22.33 -5.83
C ALA A 98 -35.59 -23.50 -5.80
N ASP A 99 -35.12 -23.91 -4.61
CA ASP A 99 -34.16 -25.00 -4.45
C ASP A 99 -34.89 -26.35 -4.19
N PRO A 100 -34.76 -27.34 -5.11
CA PRO A 100 -35.33 -28.66 -4.92
C PRO A 100 -34.78 -29.41 -3.71
N ALA A 101 -33.53 -29.18 -3.32
CA ALA A 101 -32.92 -29.84 -2.17
C ALA A 101 -33.54 -29.35 -0.86
N LEU A 102 -33.67 -28.03 -0.71
CA LEU A 102 -34.36 -27.41 0.42
C LEU A 102 -35.83 -27.86 0.53
N ALA A 103 -36.56 -27.89 -0.59
CA ALA A 103 -37.95 -28.35 -0.61
C ALA A 103 -38.09 -29.80 -0.09
N ARG A 104 -37.19 -30.70 -0.52
CA ARG A 104 -37.17 -32.09 -0.05
C ARG A 104 -36.85 -32.19 1.44
N ALA A 105 -35.89 -31.40 1.92
CA ALA A 105 -35.50 -31.41 3.32
C ALA A 105 -36.64 -30.93 4.24
N LEU A 106 -37.41 -29.94 3.81
CA LEU A 106 -38.51 -29.35 4.60
C LEU A 106 -39.85 -30.08 4.47
N ALA A 107 -40.01 -30.96 3.48
CA ALA A 107 -41.28 -31.64 3.22
C ALA A 107 -41.90 -32.37 4.45
N PRO A 108 -41.13 -33.09 5.29
CA PRO A 108 -41.69 -33.73 6.49
C PRO A 108 -42.24 -32.73 7.50
N ALA A 109 -41.56 -31.60 7.72
CA ALA A 109 -41.98 -30.56 8.65
C ALA A 109 -43.23 -29.82 8.16
N LEU A 110 -43.26 -29.47 6.87
CA LEU A 110 -44.41 -28.81 6.24
C LEU A 110 -45.67 -29.70 6.29
N ALA A 111 -45.52 -31.00 6.07
CA ALA A 111 -46.63 -31.95 6.15
C ALA A 111 -47.25 -32.02 7.57
N GLN A 112 -46.44 -31.94 8.62
CA GLN A 112 -46.94 -31.93 10.02
C GLN A 112 -47.82 -30.71 10.33
N VAL A 113 -47.59 -29.61 9.62
CA VAL A 113 -48.39 -28.39 9.74
C VAL A 113 -49.39 -28.23 8.59
N GLY A 114 -49.63 -29.27 7.79
CA GLY A 114 -50.64 -29.27 6.73
C GLY A 114 -50.35 -28.34 5.56
N ILE A 115 -49.08 -28.03 5.28
CA ILE A 115 -48.62 -27.19 4.18
C ILE A 115 -48.00 -28.08 3.09
N VAL A 116 -48.32 -27.81 1.82
CA VAL A 116 -47.70 -28.51 0.68
C VAL A 116 -46.44 -27.76 0.24
N GLY A 117 -45.30 -28.45 0.16
CA GLY A 117 -44.08 -27.92 -0.43
C GLY A 117 -44.02 -28.19 -1.94
N ARG A 118 -43.78 -27.15 -2.76
CA ARG A 118 -43.55 -27.29 -4.21
C ARG A 118 -42.23 -26.67 -4.64
N VAL A 119 -41.78 -27.09 -5.81
CA VAL A 119 -40.59 -26.54 -6.46
C VAL A 119 -41.03 -25.83 -7.74
N HIS A 120 -40.73 -24.54 -7.82
CA HIS A 120 -40.99 -23.71 -9.00
C HIS A 120 -40.02 -22.53 -8.98
N ASP A 121 -39.78 -21.91 -10.14
CA ASP A 121 -39.02 -20.66 -10.18
C ASP A 121 -39.81 -19.52 -9.49
N LEU A 122 -39.09 -18.60 -8.87
CA LEU A 122 -39.63 -17.53 -8.03
C LEU A 122 -39.09 -16.16 -8.49
N PRO A 123 -39.49 -15.66 -9.68
CA PRO A 123 -38.98 -14.40 -10.22
C PRO A 123 -39.31 -13.20 -9.31
N GLU A 124 -40.47 -13.19 -8.65
CA GLU A 124 -40.91 -12.12 -7.75
C GLU A 124 -39.97 -11.97 -6.54
N LEU A 125 -39.52 -13.10 -5.97
CA LEU A 125 -38.55 -13.10 -4.88
C LEU A 125 -37.15 -12.70 -5.35
N ARG A 126 -36.75 -13.07 -6.58
CA ARG A 126 -35.48 -12.60 -7.17
C ARG A 126 -35.48 -11.09 -7.38
N ASP A 127 -36.62 -10.52 -7.78
CA ASP A 127 -36.78 -9.07 -7.94
C ASP A 127 -36.77 -8.35 -6.58
N ALA A 128 -37.42 -8.94 -5.56
CA ALA A 128 -37.36 -8.43 -4.20
C ALA A 128 -35.92 -8.44 -3.64
N ILE A 129 -35.13 -9.49 -3.92
CA ILE A 129 -33.71 -9.55 -3.54
C ILE A 129 -32.91 -8.46 -4.25
N ARG A 130 -33.08 -8.28 -5.57
CA ARG A 130 -32.41 -7.20 -6.32
C ARG A 130 -32.75 -5.82 -5.76
N GLY A 131 -34.01 -5.59 -5.38
CA GLY A 131 -34.45 -4.36 -4.73
C GLY A 131 -33.79 -4.14 -3.36
N LEU A 132 -33.69 -5.20 -2.54
CA LEU A 132 -33.00 -5.18 -1.25
C LEU A 132 -31.51 -4.86 -1.43
N GLU A 133 -30.83 -5.52 -2.36
CA GLU A 133 -29.41 -5.31 -2.66
C GLU A 133 -29.14 -3.86 -3.10
N ALA A 134 -29.96 -3.32 -4.00
CA ALA A 134 -29.86 -1.93 -4.45
C ALA A 134 -30.06 -0.93 -3.29
N HIS A 135 -31.02 -1.20 -2.40
CA HIS A 135 -31.24 -0.38 -1.21
C HIS A 135 -30.06 -0.43 -0.24
N MET A 136 -29.51 -1.62 0.01
CA MET A 136 -28.35 -1.82 0.89
C MET A 136 -27.08 -1.15 0.35
N ARG A 137 -26.95 -1.01 -0.97
CA ARG A 137 -25.87 -0.23 -1.62
C ARG A 137 -26.13 1.28 -1.64
N GLY A 138 -27.21 1.78 -1.05
CA GLY A 138 -27.56 3.20 -1.08
C GLY A 138 -27.87 3.72 -2.50
N GLY A 139 -28.32 2.85 -3.41
CA GLY A 139 -28.65 3.22 -4.78
C GLY A 139 -27.47 3.32 -5.75
N GLN A 140 -26.24 2.99 -5.32
CA GLN A 140 -25.09 2.93 -6.21
C GLN A 140 -25.19 1.72 -7.17
N PRO A 141 -24.88 1.91 -8.47
CA PRO A 141 -24.87 0.81 -9.44
C PRO A 141 -23.78 -0.21 -9.10
N GLU A 142 -23.98 -1.48 -9.48
CA GLU A 142 -22.92 -2.49 -9.38
C GLU A 142 -21.85 -2.20 -10.44
N ASN A 143 -20.59 -2.36 -10.04
CA ASN A 143 -19.49 -2.36 -10.99
C ASN A 143 -19.59 -3.62 -11.87
N PRO A 144 -19.47 -3.50 -13.20
CA PRO A 144 -19.57 -4.65 -14.09
C PRO A 144 -18.41 -5.63 -13.89
N GLY A 145 -18.70 -6.94 -13.89
CA GLY A 145 -17.68 -7.98 -13.91
C GLY A 145 -17.06 -8.18 -15.31
N LEU A 146 -15.95 -8.93 -15.39
CA LEU A 146 -15.26 -9.26 -16.63
C LEU A 146 -16.15 -9.99 -17.64
N LEU A 147 -16.99 -10.91 -17.18
CA LEU A 147 -17.87 -11.69 -18.06
C LEU A 147 -19.02 -10.88 -18.66
N SER A 148 -19.25 -9.66 -18.18
CA SER A 148 -20.20 -8.73 -18.82
C SER A 148 -19.64 -8.10 -20.10
N VAL A 149 -18.31 -8.12 -20.28
CA VAL A 149 -17.64 -7.57 -21.45
C VAL A 149 -17.75 -8.54 -22.62
N ALA A 150 -18.26 -8.05 -23.76
CA ALA A 150 -18.43 -8.86 -24.95
C ALA A 150 -17.11 -9.52 -25.40
N GLY A 151 -17.13 -10.84 -25.60
CA GLY A 151 -15.97 -11.61 -26.04
C GLY A 151 -15.05 -12.12 -24.92
N VAL A 152 -15.29 -11.75 -23.66
CA VAL A 152 -14.58 -12.31 -22.52
C VAL A 152 -15.21 -13.64 -22.11
N THR A 153 -14.40 -14.70 -22.10
CA THR A 153 -14.85 -16.06 -21.73
C THR A 153 -14.40 -16.43 -20.32
N PRO A 154 -15.06 -17.39 -19.65
CA PRO A 154 -14.60 -17.88 -18.35
C PRO A 154 -13.17 -18.43 -18.36
N ALA A 155 -12.73 -19.00 -19.49
CA ALA A 155 -11.37 -19.51 -19.65
C ALA A 155 -10.32 -18.37 -19.71
N LEU A 156 -10.62 -17.30 -20.46
CA LEU A 156 -9.74 -16.12 -20.53
C LEU A 156 -9.64 -15.41 -19.18
N ALA A 157 -10.78 -15.11 -18.55
CA ALA A 157 -10.80 -14.48 -17.23
C ALA A 157 -10.08 -15.36 -16.17
N GLY A 158 -10.33 -16.67 -16.18
CA GLY A 158 -9.63 -17.62 -15.31
C GLY A 158 -8.12 -17.67 -15.57
N GLY A 159 -7.69 -17.57 -16.83
CA GLY A 159 -6.28 -17.47 -17.20
C GLY A 159 -5.61 -16.23 -16.62
N VAL A 160 -6.27 -15.07 -16.70
CA VAL A 160 -5.81 -13.81 -16.08
C VAL A 160 -5.73 -13.93 -14.55
N PHE A 161 -6.72 -14.53 -13.90
CA PHE A 161 -6.71 -14.78 -12.46
C PHE A 161 -5.52 -15.66 -12.03
N ALA A 162 -5.30 -16.77 -12.72
CA ALA A 162 -4.15 -17.64 -12.46
C ALA A 162 -2.80 -16.96 -12.73
N ALA A 163 -2.69 -16.17 -13.80
CA ALA A 163 -1.50 -15.39 -14.11
C ALA A 163 -1.23 -14.30 -13.07
N ALA A 164 -2.28 -13.62 -12.59
CA ALA A 164 -2.19 -12.63 -11.54
C ALA A 164 -1.80 -13.27 -10.20
N ALA A 165 -2.31 -14.45 -9.89
CA ALA A 165 -1.91 -15.19 -8.69
C ALA A 165 -0.41 -15.57 -8.74
N ASP A 166 0.06 -16.05 -9.89
CA ASP A 166 1.48 -16.35 -10.12
C ASP A 166 2.36 -15.10 -10.00
N TYR A 167 1.95 -13.99 -10.61
CA TYR A 167 2.60 -12.68 -10.48
C TYR A 167 2.64 -12.20 -9.03
N TYR A 168 1.54 -12.33 -8.29
CA TYR A 168 1.47 -11.92 -6.89
C TYR A 168 2.45 -12.70 -6.02
N ARG A 169 2.52 -14.02 -6.21
CA ARG A 169 3.49 -14.88 -5.50
C ARG A 169 4.94 -14.63 -5.93
N ALA A 170 5.17 -14.23 -7.18
CA ALA A 170 6.50 -13.79 -7.62
C ALA A 170 6.94 -12.48 -6.95
N ALA A 171 5.98 -11.67 -6.51
CA ALA A 171 6.18 -10.39 -5.82
C ALA A 171 7.24 -9.50 -6.48
N PRO A 172 7.13 -9.20 -7.79
CA PRO A 172 8.20 -8.52 -8.54
C PRO A 172 8.48 -7.10 -8.03
N TRP A 173 7.51 -6.47 -7.35
CA TRP A 173 7.67 -5.19 -6.64
C TRP A 173 8.66 -5.22 -5.46
N VAL A 174 9.05 -6.41 -5.00
CA VAL A 174 10.16 -6.58 -4.04
C VAL A 174 11.48 -6.25 -4.71
N ALA A 175 11.63 -6.64 -5.97
CA ALA A 175 12.83 -6.39 -6.74
C ALA A 175 12.78 -5.01 -7.41
N LEU A 176 11.72 -4.74 -8.16
CA LEU A 176 11.57 -3.53 -8.97
C LEU A 176 10.86 -2.40 -8.23
N THR A 177 11.38 -1.18 -8.37
CA THR A 177 10.73 0.07 -7.96
C THR A 177 9.81 0.59 -9.06
N ASN A 178 8.97 1.57 -8.74
CA ASN A 178 8.08 2.22 -9.72
C ASN A 178 8.84 2.95 -10.86
N ALA A 179 10.15 3.20 -10.70
CA ALA A 179 11.00 3.82 -11.72
C ALA A 179 11.61 2.78 -12.69
N GLN A 180 11.69 1.51 -12.26
CA GLN A 180 12.36 0.44 -12.99
C GLN A 180 11.36 -0.32 -13.86
N ALA A 181 11.10 0.22 -15.04
CA ALA A 181 10.13 -0.35 -15.97
C ALA A 181 10.71 -1.43 -16.90
N LEU A 182 9.85 -2.34 -17.34
CA LEU A 182 10.11 -3.41 -18.31
C LEU A 182 9.41 -3.09 -19.64
N ALA A 183 10.06 -3.38 -20.77
CA ALA A 183 9.42 -3.33 -22.07
C ALA A 183 8.94 -4.74 -22.44
N VAL A 184 7.62 -4.91 -22.65
CA VAL A 184 6.98 -6.20 -22.90
C VAL A 184 6.36 -6.21 -24.29
N ARG A 185 6.75 -7.19 -25.11
CA ARG A 185 6.23 -7.39 -26.47
C ARG A 185 5.75 -8.81 -26.67
N ILE A 186 4.57 -8.96 -27.24
CA ILE A 186 3.94 -10.25 -27.56
C ILE A 186 3.78 -10.32 -29.09
N PRO A 187 4.63 -11.07 -29.81
CA PRO A 187 4.48 -11.29 -31.25
C PRO A 187 3.31 -12.25 -31.57
N PRO A 188 2.62 -12.13 -32.71
CA PRO A 188 2.79 -11.11 -33.76
C PRO A 188 1.93 -9.85 -33.54
N ASP A 189 1.16 -9.80 -32.46
CA ASP A 189 0.06 -8.84 -32.25
C ASP A 189 0.48 -7.37 -32.36
N ARG A 190 1.75 -7.04 -32.03
CA ARG A 190 2.26 -5.67 -32.10
C ARG A 190 3.77 -5.59 -32.34
N GLU A 191 4.19 -4.66 -33.19
CA GLU A 191 5.62 -4.38 -33.44
C GLU A 191 6.30 -3.69 -32.24
N SER A 192 5.61 -2.72 -31.63
CA SER A 192 6.13 -1.93 -30.51
C SER A 192 5.83 -2.58 -29.14
N PRO A 193 6.79 -2.61 -28.21
CA PRO A 193 6.55 -3.06 -26.84
C PRO A 193 5.66 -2.08 -26.08
N ARG A 194 4.87 -2.59 -25.13
CA ARG A 194 4.27 -1.76 -24.07
C ARG A 194 5.23 -1.68 -22.89
N ILE A 195 5.15 -0.60 -22.13
CA ILE A 195 5.98 -0.36 -20.95
C ILE A 195 5.20 -0.74 -19.70
N VAL A 196 5.86 -1.49 -18.82
CA VAL A 196 5.24 -2.10 -17.65
C VAL A 196 6.00 -1.69 -16.40
N THR A 197 5.29 -1.20 -15.40
CA THR A 197 5.82 -0.92 -14.06
C THR A 197 5.13 -1.81 -13.03
N THR A 198 5.89 -2.29 -12.05
CA THR A 198 5.35 -3.04 -10.92
C THR A 198 4.92 -2.06 -9.83
N LEU A 199 3.70 -2.21 -9.32
CA LEU A 199 3.18 -1.42 -8.19
C LEU A 199 3.33 -2.24 -6.90
N GLY A 200 3.67 -1.57 -5.80
CA GLY A 200 3.71 -2.20 -4.47
C GLY A 200 5.06 -2.15 -3.77
N ASN A 201 6.06 -1.50 -4.37
CA ASN A 201 7.38 -1.36 -3.74
C ASN A 201 7.27 -0.64 -2.38
N ALA A 202 6.41 0.36 -2.23
CA ALA A 202 6.17 1.04 -0.94
C ALA A 202 5.22 0.29 0.01
N GLY A 203 4.69 -0.87 -0.39
CA GLY A 203 3.76 -1.67 0.43
C GLY A 203 2.33 -1.13 0.57
N VAL A 204 1.98 -0.08 -0.17
CA VAL A 204 0.66 0.60 -0.16
C VAL A 204 -0.36 -0.09 -1.07
N GLN A 205 -0.08 -0.15 -2.38
CA GLN A 205 -0.97 -0.74 -3.38
C GLN A 205 -0.16 -1.65 -4.29
N TYR A 206 -0.59 -2.90 -4.44
CA TYR A 206 0.08 -3.89 -5.28
C TYR A 206 -0.58 -3.99 -6.64
N GLY A 207 0.21 -4.26 -7.68
CA GLY A 207 -0.34 -4.31 -9.04
C GLY A 207 0.69 -4.19 -10.17
N LEU A 208 0.15 -3.84 -11.34
CA LEU A 208 0.88 -3.65 -12.59
C LEU A 208 0.33 -2.41 -13.31
N GLY A 209 1.16 -1.41 -13.58
CA GLY A 209 0.81 -0.29 -14.44
C GLY A 209 1.31 -0.53 -15.86
N VAL A 210 0.48 -0.21 -16.87
CA VAL A 210 0.80 -0.41 -18.29
C VAL A 210 0.72 0.91 -19.03
N TYR A 211 1.73 1.17 -19.85
CA TYR A 211 1.82 2.36 -20.72
C TYR A 211 2.09 1.93 -22.15
N GLU A 212 1.48 2.63 -23.09
CA GLU A 212 1.60 2.31 -24.51
C GLU A 212 2.99 2.61 -25.09
N ARG A 213 3.69 3.62 -24.56
CA ARG A 213 5.01 4.07 -25.02
C ARG A 213 5.89 4.51 -23.85
N TRP A 214 7.21 4.46 -24.06
CA TRP A 214 8.20 5.00 -23.11
C TRP A 214 7.93 6.47 -22.76
N SER A 215 7.60 7.31 -23.75
CA SER A 215 7.28 8.71 -23.53
C SER A 215 6.05 8.94 -22.64
N ASP A 216 5.09 8.01 -22.62
CA ASP A 216 3.91 8.11 -21.76
C ASP A 216 4.28 7.79 -20.30
N PHE A 217 5.12 6.78 -20.09
CA PHE A 217 5.70 6.47 -18.78
C PHE A 217 6.59 7.61 -18.25
N GLU A 218 7.49 8.15 -19.09
CA GLU A 218 8.38 9.25 -18.70
C GLU A 218 7.60 10.48 -18.27
N ARG A 219 6.56 10.85 -19.03
CA ARG A 219 5.71 11.99 -18.70
C ARG A 219 5.11 11.80 -17.30
N VAL A 220 4.53 10.61 -17.03
CA VAL A 220 3.89 10.28 -15.75
C VAL A 220 4.87 10.30 -14.60
N PHE A 221 6.07 9.76 -14.81
CA PHE A 221 7.05 9.65 -13.74
C PHE A 221 7.77 10.97 -13.44
N LEU A 222 8.04 11.81 -14.44
CA LEU A 222 8.80 13.05 -14.26
C LEU A 222 7.96 14.24 -13.75
N GLY A 223 6.62 14.13 -13.81
CA GLY A 223 5.69 15.16 -13.35
C GLY A 223 5.51 16.32 -14.33
N GLY A 224 4.26 16.75 -14.49
CA GLY A 224 3.83 17.91 -15.29
C GLY A 224 2.38 18.27 -14.93
N ASP A 225 1.98 19.54 -15.14
CA ASP A 225 0.80 20.20 -14.52
C ASP A 225 -0.58 19.56 -14.76
N GLU A 226 -0.74 18.54 -15.59
CA GLU A 226 -2.06 18.05 -16.00
C GLU A 226 -2.17 16.52 -15.91
N ARG A 227 -2.46 15.96 -14.72
CA ARG A 227 -2.71 14.51 -14.53
C ARG A 227 -3.74 13.93 -15.52
N GLN A 228 -4.73 14.72 -15.93
CA GLN A 228 -5.74 14.33 -16.92
C GLN A 228 -5.18 14.25 -18.36
N ALA A 229 -4.18 15.06 -18.72
CA ALA A 229 -3.51 15.00 -20.02
C ALA A 229 -2.52 13.82 -20.15
N MET A 230 -2.34 13.05 -19.06
CA MET A 230 -1.36 11.97 -18.98
C MET A 230 -1.88 10.63 -19.48
N ILE A 231 -3.19 10.44 -19.39
CA ILE A 231 -3.90 9.26 -19.83
C ILE A 231 -4.33 9.51 -21.28
N GLY A 232 -3.91 8.66 -22.21
CA GLY A 232 -4.30 8.79 -23.61
C GLY A 232 -5.82 8.62 -23.78
N PRO A 233 -6.39 9.02 -24.94
CA PRO A 233 -7.82 8.86 -25.20
C PRO A 233 -8.29 7.39 -25.11
N GLU A 234 -7.41 6.44 -25.43
CA GLU A 234 -7.66 4.99 -25.35
C GLU A 234 -7.67 4.46 -23.90
N GLY A 235 -7.28 5.28 -22.92
CA GLY A 235 -7.14 4.87 -21.52
C GLY A 235 -5.83 4.12 -21.22
N ASN A 236 -5.56 3.93 -19.94
CA ASN A 236 -4.40 3.18 -19.45
C ASN A 236 -4.85 1.93 -18.70
N LEU A 237 -4.36 0.76 -19.13
CA LEU A 237 -4.59 -0.51 -18.45
C LEU A 237 -3.78 -0.56 -17.14
N VAL A 238 -4.44 -0.92 -16.05
CA VAL A 238 -3.80 -1.20 -14.77
C VAL A 238 -4.43 -2.45 -14.15
N LEU A 239 -3.59 -3.25 -13.50
CA LEU A 239 -4.03 -4.31 -12.61
C LEU A 239 -3.78 -3.86 -11.17
N TRP A 240 -4.81 -3.88 -10.34
CA TRP A 240 -4.65 -3.78 -8.89
C TRP A 240 -4.92 -5.11 -8.22
N PHE A 241 -4.29 -5.31 -7.07
CA PHE A 241 -4.69 -6.34 -6.12
C PHE A 241 -5.41 -5.67 -4.97
N ASP A 242 -6.56 -6.24 -4.59
CA ASP A 242 -7.34 -5.72 -3.49
C ASP A 242 -7.94 -6.87 -2.67
N SER A 243 -8.55 -6.49 -1.56
CA SER A 243 -9.47 -7.29 -0.77
C SER A 243 -10.69 -7.73 -1.58
N VAL A 244 -11.28 -8.84 -1.14
CA VAL A 244 -12.53 -9.38 -1.71
C VAL A 244 -13.66 -8.34 -1.78
N THR A 245 -13.64 -7.32 -0.91
CA THR A 245 -14.69 -6.29 -0.85
C THR A 245 -14.68 -5.28 -1.98
N ALA A 246 -13.54 -5.10 -2.66
CA ALA A 246 -13.41 -4.17 -3.78
C ALA A 246 -13.76 -4.79 -5.14
N VAL A 247 -13.88 -6.11 -5.21
CA VAL A 247 -14.10 -6.85 -6.45
C VAL A 247 -15.59 -6.85 -6.81
N PRO A 248 -15.96 -6.67 -8.09
CA PRO A 248 -17.33 -6.87 -8.56
C PRO A 248 -17.90 -8.23 -8.14
N PHE A 249 -19.15 -8.26 -7.66
CA PHE A 249 -19.80 -9.52 -7.25
C PHE A 249 -19.89 -10.54 -8.39
N ASP A 250 -20.08 -10.09 -9.63
CA ASP A 250 -20.07 -10.96 -10.82
C ASP A 250 -18.74 -11.71 -10.98
N ASP A 251 -17.61 -11.04 -10.71
CA ASP A 251 -16.29 -11.66 -10.79
C ASP A 251 -16.06 -12.64 -9.64
N LEU A 252 -16.58 -12.35 -8.44
CA LEU A 252 -16.53 -13.26 -7.29
C LEU A 252 -17.38 -14.51 -7.52
N ASP A 253 -18.61 -14.33 -7.99
CA ASP A 253 -19.54 -15.41 -8.31
C ASP A 253 -18.95 -16.30 -9.42
N ALA A 254 -18.36 -15.69 -10.46
CA ALA A 254 -17.69 -16.40 -11.54
C ALA A 254 -16.43 -17.13 -11.07
N ALA A 255 -15.60 -16.49 -10.25
CA ALA A 255 -14.41 -17.11 -9.68
C ALA A 255 -14.76 -18.36 -8.86
N GLN A 256 -15.82 -18.28 -8.04
CA GLN A 256 -16.31 -19.43 -7.29
C GLN A 256 -16.88 -20.53 -8.20
N ALA A 257 -17.71 -20.16 -9.18
CA ALA A 257 -18.37 -21.13 -10.07
C ALA A 257 -17.39 -21.87 -10.99
N HIS A 258 -16.32 -21.19 -11.43
CA HIS A 258 -15.33 -21.73 -12.36
C HIS A 258 -14.02 -22.15 -11.69
N GLY A 259 -13.88 -21.95 -10.37
CA GLY A 259 -12.68 -22.29 -9.62
C GLY A 259 -11.46 -21.46 -10.02
N TRP A 260 -11.64 -20.16 -10.28
CA TRP A 260 -10.52 -19.27 -10.61
C TRP A 260 -9.58 -19.11 -9.42
N GLU A 261 -8.28 -19.12 -9.71
CA GLU A 261 -7.24 -19.07 -8.69
C GLU A 261 -7.05 -17.64 -8.16
N VAL A 262 -6.96 -17.49 -6.84
CA VAL A 262 -6.60 -16.25 -6.17
C VAL A 262 -5.42 -16.54 -5.25
N ALA A 263 -4.40 -15.68 -5.25
CA ALA A 263 -3.16 -15.96 -4.51
C ALA A 263 -3.33 -15.92 -2.99
N ASP A 264 -4.19 -15.03 -2.50
CA ASP A 264 -4.41 -14.71 -1.09
C ASP A 264 -5.74 -13.93 -0.91
N GLU A 265 -6.27 -13.86 0.31
CA GLU A 265 -7.51 -13.13 0.63
C GLU A 265 -7.45 -11.62 0.32
N ARG A 266 -6.24 -11.05 0.21
CA ARG A 266 -5.98 -9.65 -0.15
C ARG A 266 -5.40 -9.47 -1.56
N ALA A 267 -5.40 -10.54 -2.36
CA ALA A 267 -4.77 -10.57 -3.67
C ALA A 267 -5.77 -10.87 -4.79
N TYR A 268 -6.97 -10.30 -4.69
CA TYR A 268 -7.93 -10.41 -5.79
C TYR A 268 -7.53 -9.49 -6.94
N PRO A 269 -7.37 -10.01 -8.17
CA PRO A 269 -6.99 -9.20 -9.31
C PRO A 269 -8.17 -8.35 -9.79
N LEU A 270 -7.94 -7.06 -9.91
CA LEU A 270 -8.89 -6.08 -10.44
C LEU A 270 -8.27 -5.37 -11.65
N PRO A 271 -8.36 -5.95 -12.87
CA PRO A 271 -7.86 -5.30 -14.07
C PRO A 271 -8.87 -4.26 -14.56
N ILE A 272 -8.43 -3.03 -14.75
CA ILE A 272 -9.26 -1.88 -15.12
C ILE A 272 -8.54 -1.04 -16.18
N VAL A 273 -9.32 -0.33 -16.99
CA VAL A 273 -8.81 0.70 -17.89
C VAL A 273 -9.26 2.05 -17.34
N ILE A 274 -8.30 2.95 -17.10
CA ILE A 274 -8.57 4.30 -16.63
C ILE A 274 -8.67 5.20 -17.85
N HIS A 275 -9.82 5.83 -18.08
CA HIS A 275 -10.02 6.81 -19.14
C HIS A 275 -10.09 8.24 -18.56
N PRO A 276 -9.63 9.27 -19.30
CA PRO A 276 -9.69 10.66 -18.84
C PRO A 276 -11.11 11.16 -18.57
N GLU A 277 -12.06 10.83 -19.46
CA GLU A 277 -13.44 11.34 -19.41
C GLU A 277 -14.47 10.29 -18.97
N ALA A 278 -14.25 9.02 -19.32
CA ALA A 278 -15.20 7.93 -19.05
C ALA A 278 -15.01 7.26 -17.67
N GLY A 279 -14.01 7.67 -16.90
CA GLY A 279 -13.69 7.07 -15.61
C GLY A 279 -13.10 5.66 -15.74
N LEU A 280 -13.49 4.76 -14.85
CA LEU A 280 -12.96 3.39 -14.78
C LEU A 280 -13.85 2.42 -15.58
N THR A 281 -13.25 1.65 -16.49
CA THR A 281 -13.94 0.62 -17.29
C THR A 281 -13.25 -0.74 -17.14
N ARG A 282 -13.92 -1.80 -17.62
CA ARG A 282 -13.35 -3.16 -17.67
C ARG A 282 -12.60 -3.37 -18.99
N PRO A 283 -11.43 -4.03 -18.97
CA PRO A 283 -10.65 -4.27 -20.18
C PRO A 283 -11.34 -5.23 -21.15
N GLY A 284 -11.07 -5.04 -22.43
CA GLY A 284 -11.52 -5.91 -23.51
C GLY A 284 -10.75 -7.25 -23.57
N PRO A 285 -11.21 -8.20 -24.42
CA PRO A 285 -10.58 -9.51 -24.54
C PRO A 285 -9.11 -9.46 -25.01
N ASP A 286 -8.75 -8.53 -25.89
CA ASP A 286 -7.35 -8.37 -26.35
C ASP A 286 -6.42 -7.86 -25.23
N GLU A 287 -6.90 -6.93 -24.42
CA GLU A 287 -6.16 -6.40 -23.27
C GLU A 287 -5.98 -7.48 -22.20
N LEU A 288 -6.99 -8.30 -21.95
CA LEU A 288 -6.92 -9.43 -21.02
C LEU A 288 -5.95 -10.52 -21.51
N ARG A 289 -5.95 -10.84 -22.81
CA ARG A 289 -4.96 -11.77 -23.40
C ARG A 289 -3.54 -11.27 -23.24
N TRP A 290 -3.33 -9.99 -23.53
CA TRP A 290 -2.03 -9.36 -23.36
C TRP A 290 -1.61 -9.35 -21.88
N LEU A 291 -2.53 -9.01 -20.97
CA LEU A 291 -2.29 -8.93 -19.53
C LEU A 291 -1.91 -10.30 -18.95
N GLU A 292 -2.62 -11.36 -19.32
CA GLU A 292 -2.32 -12.73 -18.89
C GLU A 292 -0.87 -13.12 -19.21
N ALA A 293 -0.48 -12.96 -20.47
CA ALA A 293 0.87 -13.28 -20.94
C ALA A 293 1.94 -12.39 -20.30
N ALA A 294 1.66 -11.09 -20.15
CA ALA A 294 2.57 -10.14 -19.51
C ALA A 294 2.81 -10.49 -18.04
N LEU A 295 1.76 -10.81 -17.28
CA LEU A 295 1.86 -11.19 -15.87
C LEU A 295 2.73 -12.44 -15.69
N ARG A 296 2.51 -13.48 -16.50
CA ARG A 296 3.34 -14.70 -16.51
C ARG A 296 4.80 -14.40 -16.81
N ALA A 297 5.06 -13.58 -17.83
CA ALA A 297 6.42 -13.25 -18.25
C ALA A 297 7.15 -12.42 -17.19
N VAL A 298 6.51 -11.40 -16.63
CA VAL A 298 7.10 -10.55 -15.57
C VAL A 298 7.36 -11.36 -14.30
N ALA A 299 6.43 -12.24 -13.91
CA ALA A 299 6.62 -13.15 -12.77
C ALA A 299 7.86 -14.03 -12.95
N ARG A 300 8.06 -14.57 -14.15
CA ARG A 300 9.21 -15.42 -14.48
C ARG A 300 10.52 -14.65 -14.53
N VAL A 301 10.53 -13.48 -15.17
CA VAL A 301 11.70 -12.58 -15.19
C VAL A 301 12.14 -12.20 -13.78
N ALA A 302 11.19 -11.86 -12.91
CA ALA A 302 11.49 -11.47 -11.54
C ALA A 302 12.19 -12.59 -10.74
N ARG A 303 11.82 -13.86 -10.99
CA ARG A 303 12.44 -15.02 -10.35
C ARG A 303 13.78 -15.41 -10.96
N GLU A 304 13.94 -15.28 -12.28
CA GLU A 304 15.02 -15.96 -13.01
C GLU A 304 16.07 -15.01 -13.64
N ARG A 305 15.82 -13.69 -13.72
CA ARG A 305 16.61 -12.77 -14.56
C ARG A 305 17.08 -11.49 -13.88
N LEU A 306 16.44 -11.04 -12.79
CA LEU A 306 16.86 -9.84 -12.06
C LEU A 306 18.14 -10.11 -11.25
N GLN A 307 19.30 -9.90 -11.88
CA GLN A 307 20.62 -10.04 -11.26
C GLN A 307 21.12 -8.68 -10.77
N PRO A 308 21.40 -8.49 -9.46
CA PRO A 308 21.89 -7.22 -8.94
C PRO A 308 23.20 -6.79 -9.61
N ASP A 309 23.32 -5.51 -9.95
CA ASP A 309 24.51 -4.94 -10.58
C ASP A 309 25.56 -4.40 -9.59
N GLY A 310 25.21 -4.40 -8.29
CA GLY A 310 26.05 -3.84 -7.21
C GLY A 310 25.91 -2.33 -7.01
N GLN A 311 25.01 -1.65 -7.73
CA GLN A 311 24.72 -0.21 -7.61
C GLN A 311 23.30 0.08 -7.09
N GLY A 312 22.63 -0.96 -6.60
CA GLY A 312 21.23 -0.91 -6.18
C GLY A 312 20.23 -1.07 -7.34
N ASP A 313 20.68 -1.56 -8.50
CA ASP A 313 19.88 -1.84 -9.68
C ASP A 313 20.11 -3.30 -10.18
N TYR A 314 19.67 -3.61 -11.40
CA TYR A 314 19.81 -4.92 -12.05
C TYR A 314 20.52 -4.82 -13.39
N ALA A 315 21.29 -5.86 -13.73
CA ALA A 315 21.95 -5.96 -15.02
C ALA A 315 20.92 -5.94 -16.18
N PRO A 316 21.15 -5.15 -17.26
CA PRO A 316 20.26 -5.13 -18.42
C PRO A 316 20.13 -6.51 -19.09
N PHE A 317 18.94 -6.81 -19.61
CA PHE A 317 18.69 -8.03 -20.38
C PHE A 317 17.62 -7.83 -21.45
N ASP A 318 17.63 -8.72 -22.44
CA ASP A 318 16.62 -8.85 -23.48
C ASP A 318 16.39 -10.33 -23.74
N VAL A 319 15.20 -10.83 -23.39
CA VAL A 319 14.89 -12.26 -23.41
C VAL A 319 13.53 -12.51 -24.03
N THR A 320 13.38 -13.64 -24.75
CA THR A 320 12.07 -14.16 -25.16
C THR A 320 11.74 -15.39 -24.33
N LEU A 321 10.59 -15.38 -23.67
CA LEU A 321 10.06 -16.44 -22.83
C LEU A 321 8.85 -17.07 -23.52
N SER A 322 8.73 -18.40 -23.47
CA SER A 322 7.44 -19.06 -23.70
C SER A 322 6.70 -19.13 -22.38
N VAL A 323 5.46 -18.63 -22.35
CA VAL A 323 4.60 -18.65 -21.17
C VAL A 323 3.26 -19.35 -21.47
N PRO A 324 2.73 -20.15 -20.55
CA PRO A 324 1.42 -20.78 -20.71
C PRO A 324 0.29 -19.75 -20.49
N THR A 325 -0.62 -19.66 -21.45
CA THR A 325 -1.85 -18.86 -21.37
C THR A 325 -3.08 -19.72 -21.61
N HIS A 326 -4.29 -19.17 -21.42
CA HIS A 326 -5.55 -19.84 -21.72
C HIS A 326 -5.65 -20.30 -23.20
N ALA A 327 -4.90 -19.67 -24.11
CA ALA A 327 -4.86 -19.97 -25.54
C ALA A 327 -3.67 -20.88 -25.94
N GLY A 328 -2.82 -21.28 -24.99
CA GLY A 328 -1.64 -22.11 -25.22
C GLY A 328 -0.32 -21.40 -24.94
N GLU A 329 0.79 -22.00 -25.39
CA GLU A 329 2.13 -21.42 -25.23
C GLU A 329 2.27 -20.14 -26.06
N THR A 330 2.59 -19.03 -25.38
CA THR A 330 2.68 -17.70 -25.98
C THR A 330 4.11 -17.15 -25.82
N PRO A 331 4.78 -16.75 -26.91
CA PRO A 331 6.09 -16.11 -26.82
C PRO A 331 5.95 -14.65 -26.35
N VAL A 332 6.73 -14.27 -25.34
CA VAL A 332 6.78 -12.91 -24.79
C VAL A 332 8.22 -12.45 -24.69
N ARG A 333 8.55 -11.36 -25.39
CA ARG A 333 9.85 -10.70 -25.28
C ARG A 333 9.80 -9.66 -24.16
N VAL A 334 10.75 -9.71 -23.25
CA VAL A 334 10.90 -8.78 -22.13
C VAL A 334 12.29 -8.17 -22.15
N THR A 335 12.36 -6.84 -22.07
CA THR A 335 13.60 -6.08 -22.03
C THR A 335 13.67 -5.23 -20.77
N TYR A 336 14.85 -5.20 -20.15
CA TYR A 336 15.15 -4.36 -18.99
C TYR A 336 16.50 -3.64 -19.16
N PRO A 337 16.59 -2.35 -18.78
CA PRO A 337 15.45 -1.47 -18.50
C PRO A 337 14.65 -1.18 -19.78
N ALA A 338 13.38 -0.79 -19.63
CA ALA A 338 12.55 -0.35 -20.75
C ALA A 338 13.11 0.89 -21.47
N GLY A 339 13.84 1.74 -20.73
CA GLY A 339 14.46 2.97 -21.18
C GLY A 339 15.22 3.62 -20.04
N LYS A 340 15.84 4.78 -20.30
CA LYS A 340 16.59 5.54 -19.30
C LYS A 340 15.82 6.79 -18.91
N LEU A 341 15.35 6.86 -17.67
CA LEU A 341 14.66 8.05 -17.13
C LEU A 341 15.64 9.21 -16.99
N ALA A 342 15.31 10.35 -17.59
CA ALA A 342 16.04 11.60 -17.39
C ALA A 342 15.58 12.26 -16.07
N LEU A 343 15.93 11.67 -14.92
CA LEU A 343 15.51 12.14 -13.58
C LEU A 343 15.89 13.61 -13.32
N GLU A 344 16.93 14.12 -13.97
CA GLU A 344 17.34 15.53 -13.92
C GLU A 344 16.27 16.50 -14.46
N ARG A 345 15.36 16.03 -15.33
CA ARG A 345 14.24 16.82 -15.86
C ARG A 345 13.01 16.80 -14.95
N ARG A 346 13.04 15.99 -13.89
CA ARG A 346 11.90 15.88 -12.96
C ARG A 346 11.60 17.24 -12.38
N SER A 347 10.32 17.61 -12.36
CA SER A 347 9.88 18.83 -11.67
C SER A 347 10.19 18.70 -10.18
N VAL A 348 10.83 19.72 -9.61
CA VAL A 348 10.97 19.85 -8.15
C VAL A 348 9.86 20.70 -7.55
N VAL A 349 9.11 21.43 -8.38
CA VAL A 349 7.87 22.13 -8.03
C VAL A 349 6.74 21.11 -8.04
N GLY A 350 6.08 20.89 -6.90
CA GLY A 350 4.90 20.03 -6.82
C GLY A 350 5.15 18.54 -6.55
N ALA A 351 6.29 18.16 -5.95
CA ALA A 351 6.45 16.83 -5.34
C ALA A 351 5.65 16.67 -4.02
N GLU A 352 4.86 17.68 -3.64
CA GLU A 352 3.86 17.64 -2.58
C GLU A 352 2.50 17.28 -3.20
N TRP A 353 2.13 16.01 -3.18
CA TRP A 353 0.71 15.63 -3.24
C TRP A 353 0.41 14.63 -2.14
N GLU A 354 -0.65 14.97 -1.38
CA GLU A 354 -1.32 14.23 -0.31
C GLU A 354 -0.64 14.23 1.08
N ALA A 355 -0.25 15.42 1.54
CA ALA A 355 -0.70 15.82 2.87
C ALA A 355 -1.98 16.62 2.68
N ASP A 356 -3.12 15.93 2.51
CA ASP A 356 -4.43 16.58 2.63
C ASP A 356 -4.43 17.40 3.91
N GLU A 357 -4.85 18.66 3.75
CA GLU A 357 -5.22 19.67 4.73
C GLU A 357 -5.35 19.10 6.16
N ALA A 358 -4.22 19.04 6.86
CA ALA A 358 -4.21 19.08 8.31
C ALA A 358 -3.85 20.52 8.67
N ASP A 359 -4.86 21.38 8.59
CA ASP A 359 -4.80 22.84 8.78
C ASP A 359 -4.40 23.28 10.21
N ASP A 360 -3.73 22.42 10.98
CA ASP A 360 -3.33 22.67 12.37
C ASP A 360 -2.04 21.94 12.81
N ALA A 361 -1.36 21.22 11.92
CA ALA A 361 -0.02 20.73 12.26
C ALA A 361 0.97 21.91 12.11
N VAL A 362 1.51 22.39 13.24
CA VAL A 362 2.70 23.25 13.22
C VAL A 362 3.79 22.50 12.45
N VAL A 363 3.93 22.78 11.16
CA VAL A 363 5.07 22.32 10.37
C VAL A 363 6.27 22.96 11.04
N PHE A 364 7.06 22.14 11.71
CA PHE A 364 8.28 22.57 12.38
C PHE A 364 9.23 23.10 11.31
N ASP A 365 9.23 24.41 11.06
CA ASP A 365 10.13 25.01 10.09
C ASP A 365 11.54 25.05 10.70
N ARG A 366 12.35 24.04 10.35
CA ARG A 366 13.75 23.90 10.74
C ARG A 366 14.53 25.20 10.52
N ARG A 367 14.16 26.01 9.51
CA ARG A 367 14.80 27.28 9.17
C ARG A 367 14.55 28.36 10.24
N MET A 368 13.37 28.37 10.87
CA MET A 368 13.04 29.30 11.96
C MET A 368 13.76 28.98 13.27
N MET A 369 13.88 27.69 13.64
CA MET A 369 14.63 27.32 14.85
C MET A 369 16.12 27.65 14.73
N GLU A 370 16.70 27.47 13.54
CA GLU A 370 18.11 27.81 13.29
C GLU A 370 18.34 29.33 13.33
N SER A 371 17.41 30.16 12.84
CA SER A 371 17.46 31.62 13.03
C SER A 371 17.47 31.97 14.54
N ALA A 372 16.58 31.36 15.32
CA ALA A 372 16.51 31.56 16.76
C ALA A 372 17.79 31.10 17.49
N MET A 373 18.37 29.97 17.09
CA MET A 373 19.62 29.44 17.67
C MET A 373 20.83 30.28 17.29
N ALA A 374 20.91 30.80 16.06
CA ALA A 374 21.93 31.75 15.65
C ALA A 374 21.81 33.07 16.44
N GLY A 375 20.58 33.57 16.64
CA GLY A 375 20.30 34.74 17.47
C GLY A 375 20.71 34.54 18.94
N LEU A 376 20.44 33.37 19.51
CA LEU A 376 20.84 33.01 20.87
C LEU A 376 22.37 32.85 21.00
N GLY A 377 23.02 32.22 20.01
CA GLY A 377 24.48 32.10 19.96
C GLY A 377 25.18 33.46 19.87
N ALA A 378 24.65 34.39 19.08
CA ALA A 378 25.13 35.76 19.01
C ALA A 378 24.92 36.51 20.35
N ALA A 379 23.78 36.31 21.01
CA ALA A 379 23.48 36.93 22.31
C ALA A 379 24.37 36.40 23.46
N LEU A 380 24.85 35.15 23.35
CA LEU A 380 25.73 34.51 24.33
C LEU A 380 27.23 34.71 24.04
N GLY A 381 27.58 35.55 23.06
CA GLY A 381 28.97 35.88 22.74
C GLY A 381 29.75 34.75 22.08
N ALA A 382 29.08 33.82 21.38
CA ALA A 382 29.76 32.86 20.51
C ALA A 382 30.47 33.64 19.38
N VAL A 383 31.80 33.73 19.49
CA VAL A 383 32.65 34.40 18.50
C VAL A 383 32.91 33.42 17.35
N GLY A 384 31.97 33.31 16.42
CA GLY A 384 32.06 32.40 15.28
C GLY A 384 31.13 32.88 14.17
N GLY A 385 31.60 33.84 13.38
CA GLY A 385 30.94 34.27 12.16
C GLY A 385 31.98 34.35 11.05
N PRO A 386 31.58 34.30 9.77
CA PRO A 386 32.52 34.40 8.66
C PRO A 386 33.46 35.58 8.87
N SER A 387 34.76 35.39 8.64
CA SER A 387 35.76 36.45 8.80
C SER A 387 35.48 37.62 7.84
N ASP A 388 34.96 37.33 6.65
CA ASP A 388 34.50 38.30 5.66
C ASP A 388 33.23 39.05 6.12
N PRO A 389 33.31 40.39 6.28
CA PRO A 389 32.16 41.22 6.61
C PRO A 389 31.00 41.13 5.60
N LYS A 390 31.29 40.98 4.31
CA LYS A 390 30.25 40.91 3.27
C LYS A 390 29.48 39.60 3.36
N LEU A 391 30.20 38.48 3.55
CA LEU A 391 29.57 37.18 3.78
C LEU A 391 28.71 37.17 5.06
N ARG A 392 29.16 37.84 6.12
CA ARG A 392 28.35 37.99 7.35
C ARG A 392 27.06 38.77 7.09
N GLU A 393 27.12 39.85 6.32
CA GLU A 393 25.93 40.63 5.94
C GLU A 393 24.99 39.82 5.02
N ALA A 394 25.54 39.08 4.06
CA ALA A 394 24.79 38.16 3.20
C ALA A 394 24.07 37.08 4.03
N GLN A 395 24.73 36.53 5.05
CA GLN A 395 24.11 35.55 5.95
C GLN A 395 22.94 36.14 6.76
N GLN A 396 23.02 37.41 7.16
CA GLN A 396 21.90 38.10 7.83
C GLN A 396 20.70 38.34 6.90
N LEU A 397 20.94 38.51 5.59
CA LEU A 397 19.85 38.50 4.60
C LEU A 397 19.18 37.13 4.54
N MET A 398 19.95 36.03 4.62
CA MET A 398 19.39 34.68 4.60
C MET A 398 18.55 34.35 5.83
N TYR A 399 18.97 34.78 7.03
CA TYR A 399 18.13 34.63 8.22
C TYR A 399 16.80 35.39 8.07
N ARG A 400 16.83 36.62 7.53
CA ARG A 400 15.60 37.35 7.19
C ARG A 400 14.76 36.65 6.12
N ALA A 401 15.40 36.03 5.13
CA ALA A 401 14.70 35.27 4.11
C ALA A 401 13.93 34.08 4.70
N TRP A 402 14.50 33.37 5.68
CA TRP A 402 13.81 32.24 6.32
C TRP A 402 12.64 32.64 7.23
N GLU A 403 12.66 33.85 7.78
CA GLU A 403 11.54 34.39 8.56
C GLU A 403 10.44 35.00 7.68
N GLU A 404 10.75 35.24 6.40
CA GLU A 404 9.84 35.86 5.44
C GLU A 404 8.81 34.85 4.92
N ARG A 405 7.54 35.25 4.96
CA ARG A 405 6.40 34.41 4.53
C ARG A 405 6.21 34.42 3.02
N ASN A 406 6.53 35.53 2.36
CA ASN A 406 6.33 35.68 0.92
C ASN A 406 7.46 34.99 0.12
N PRO A 407 7.17 33.95 -0.69
CA PRO A 407 8.19 33.23 -1.46
C PRO A 407 8.98 34.11 -2.43
N ALA A 408 8.32 35.02 -3.15
CA ALA A 408 9.00 35.93 -4.08
C ALA A 408 9.97 36.87 -3.35
N ARG A 409 9.62 37.28 -2.12
CA ARG A 409 10.51 38.11 -1.29
C ARG A 409 11.69 37.30 -0.76
N ARG A 410 11.50 36.02 -0.40
CA ARG A 410 12.60 35.11 -0.03
C ARG A 410 13.62 34.96 -1.15
N LEU A 411 13.16 34.72 -2.37
CA LEU A 411 14.01 34.64 -3.57
C LEU A 411 14.77 35.95 -3.80
N THR A 412 14.09 37.10 -3.65
CA THR A 412 14.74 38.41 -3.77
C THR A 412 15.88 38.57 -2.75
N LEU A 413 15.65 38.21 -1.49
CA LEU A 413 16.65 38.29 -0.42
C LEU A 413 17.83 37.35 -0.66
N ALA A 414 17.60 36.15 -1.20
CA ALA A 414 18.67 35.22 -1.58
C ALA A 414 19.55 35.78 -2.70
N HIS A 415 18.96 36.38 -3.74
CA HIS A 415 19.72 37.06 -4.79
C HIS A 415 20.47 38.30 -4.28
N GLU A 416 19.86 39.08 -3.39
CA GLU A 416 20.54 40.20 -2.71
C GLU A 416 21.75 39.70 -1.89
N ALA A 417 21.64 38.56 -1.21
CA ALA A 417 22.73 37.95 -0.46
C ALA A 417 23.90 37.53 -1.37
N LEU A 418 23.60 36.90 -2.51
CA LEU A 418 24.61 36.52 -3.51
C LEU A 418 25.28 37.74 -4.17
N ALA A 419 24.56 38.83 -4.36
CA ALA A 419 25.12 40.08 -4.86
C ALA A 419 26.10 40.73 -3.86
N LEU A 420 25.89 40.55 -2.55
CA LEU A 420 26.83 40.98 -1.52
C LEU A 420 28.04 40.06 -1.42
N SER A 421 27.82 38.74 -1.39
CA SER A 421 28.88 37.74 -1.36
C SER A 421 28.49 36.48 -2.14
N PRO A 422 29.25 36.10 -3.18
CA PRO A 422 29.00 34.86 -3.94
C PRO A 422 29.30 33.59 -3.13
N ASP A 423 29.86 33.74 -1.92
CA ASP A 423 30.19 32.64 -1.01
C ASP A 423 29.08 32.39 0.04
N CYS A 424 27.90 33.01 -0.11
CA CYS A 424 26.73 32.75 0.73
C CYS A 424 26.07 31.42 0.36
N ALA A 425 26.52 30.33 0.98
CA ALA A 425 26.03 28.97 0.71
C ALA A 425 24.51 28.80 0.90
N ASP A 426 23.93 29.42 1.94
CA ASP A 426 22.49 29.32 2.23
C ASP A 426 21.61 29.98 1.17
N ALA A 427 22.11 31.00 0.46
CA ALA A 427 21.36 31.59 -0.63
C ALA A 427 21.13 30.56 -1.74
N TYR A 428 22.17 29.83 -2.13
CA TYR A 428 22.03 28.74 -3.10
C TYR A 428 21.11 27.61 -2.62
N VAL A 429 21.10 27.28 -1.32
CA VAL A 429 20.15 26.32 -0.76
C VAL A 429 18.72 26.77 -0.99
N LEU A 430 18.41 28.03 -0.69
CA LEU A 430 17.06 28.58 -0.90
C LEU A 430 16.68 28.58 -2.39
N LEU A 431 17.61 28.94 -3.27
CA LEU A 431 17.38 28.89 -4.73
C LEU A 431 17.14 27.45 -5.23
N ALA A 432 17.87 26.46 -4.70
CA ALA A 432 17.66 25.06 -5.03
C ALA A 432 16.28 24.55 -4.59
N GLU A 433 15.78 25.01 -3.43
CA GLU A 433 14.51 24.61 -2.85
C GLU A 433 13.30 25.34 -3.46
N GLU A 434 13.45 26.63 -3.79
CA GLU A 434 12.29 27.48 -4.13
C GLU A 434 12.34 28.09 -5.54
N GLU A 435 13.51 28.19 -6.20
CA GLU A 435 13.61 28.73 -7.57
C GLU A 435 13.77 27.65 -8.64
N ALA A 436 14.42 26.54 -8.31
CA ALA A 436 14.64 25.47 -9.27
C ALA A 436 13.30 24.93 -9.77
N ASP A 437 13.15 24.84 -11.09
CA ASP A 437 12.00 24.21 -11.76
C ASP A 437 12.23 22.71 -11.99
N THR A 438 13.50 22.30 -12.02
CA THR A 438 13.96 20.97 -12.40
C THR A 438 15.05 20.50 -11.44
N ALA A 439 15.16 19.18 -11.30
CA ALA A 439 16.21 18.58 -10.48
C ALA A 439 17.62 18.94 -10.98
N ALA A 440 17.81 19.19 -12.28
CA ALA A 440 19.07 19.68 -12.84
C ALA A 440 19.46 21.07 -12.28
N ARG A 441 18.51 22.02 -12.25
CA ARG A 441 18.76 23.35 -11.69
C ARG A 441 18.98 23.31 -10.19
N ALA A 442 18.22 22.49 -9.47
CA ALA A 442 18.42 22.29 -8.03
C ALA A 442 19.83 21.71 -7.75
N LEU A 443 20.28 20.76 -8.57
CA LEU A 443 21.60 20.16 -8.45
C LEU A 443 22.72 21.19 -8.65
N ASP A 444 22.61 22.02 -9.68
CA ASP A 444 23.56 23.10 -9.95
C ASP A 444 23.63 24.08 -8.76
N PHE A 445 22.48 24.53 -8.25
CA PHE A 445 22.46 25.39 -7.07
C PHE A 445 23.08 24.74 -5.83
N TYR A 446 22.73 23.49 -5.50
CA TYR A 446 23.35 22.82 -4.35
C TYR A 446 24.87 22.63 -4.52
N GLN A 447 25.35 22.32 -5.72
CA GLN A 447 26.79 22.25 -6.01
C GLN A 447 27.48 23.60 -5.81
N GLN A 448 26.85 24.69 -6.27
CA GLN A 448 27.34 26.04 -6.04
C GLN A 448 27.37 26.40 -4.55
N GLY A 449 26.35 26.01 -3.78
CA GLY A 449 26.29 26.20 -2.33
C GLY A 449 27.39 25.47 -1.57
N VAL A 450 27.69 24.22 -1.94
CA VAL A 450 28.80 23.45 -1.36
C VAL A 450 30.14 24.12 -1.68
N ALA A 451 30.36 24.49 -2.95
CA ALA A 451 31.58 25.17 -3.38
C ALA A 451 31.76 26.55 -2.72
N ALA A 452 30.68 27.29 -2.51
CA ALA A 452 30.66 28.56 -1.78
C ALA A 452 31.10 28.38 -0.32
N GLY A 453 30.56 27.37 0.37
CA GLY A 453 30.97 27.05 1.74
C GLY A 453 32.44 26.61 1.85
N GLU A 454 32.94 25.83 0.89
CA GLU A 454 34.35 25.43 0.84
C GLU A 454 35.30 26.62 0.69
N ARG A 455 34.95 27.58 -0.17
CA ARG A 455 35.73 28.83 -0.32
C ARG A 455 35.65 29.70 0.93
N ALA A 456 34.46 29.84 1.53
CA ALA A 456 34.24 30.64 2.72
C ALA A 456 35.04 30.14 3.94
N LEU A 457 35.11 28.83 4.14
CA LEU A 457 35.81 28.20 5.27
C LEU A 457 37.31 28.03 5.00
N GLY A 458 37.67 27.66 3.76
CA GLY A 458 39.05 27.36 3.37
C GLY A 458 39.51 25.96 3.81
N ALA A 459 40.42 25.36 3.04
CA ALA A 459 40.81 23.95 3.22
C ALA A 459 41.36 23.61 4.62
N GLY A 460 42.22 24.47 5.20
CA GLY A 460 42.79 24.23 6.54
C GLY A 460 41.74 24.19 7.65
N TYR A 461 40.62 24.92 7.49
CA TYR A 461 39.56 24.96 8.48
C TYR A 461 38.84 23.61 8.63
N PHE A 462 38.70 22.85 7.53
CA PHE A 462 38.09 21.51 7.55
C PHE A 462 38.92 20.50 8.34
N ASP A 463 40.25 20.56 8.22
CA ASP A 463 41.14 19.66 8.93
C ASP A 463 41.22 20.00 10.42
N GLU A 464 41.28 21.30 10.75
CA GLU A 464 41.38 21.79 12.13
C GLU A 464 40.10 21.57 12.94
N ASN A 465 38.93 21.66 12.29
CA ASN A 465 37.62 21.68 12.98
C ASN A 465 36.77 20.43 12.73
N ALA A 466 37.28 19.43 11.99
CA ALA A 466 36.58 18.16 11.80
C ALA A 466 36.19 17.55 13.15
N GLY A 467 34.94 17.09 13.26
CA GLY A 467 34.39 16.61 14.52
C GLY A 467 33.55 17.65 15.28
N HIS A 468 33.73 18.94 14.97
CA HIS A 468 33.16 20.05 15.75
C HIS A 468 32.23 20.97 14.95
N PHE A 469 31.94 20.66 13.68
CA PHE A 469 31.20 21.55 12.77
C PHE A 469 29.87 22.01 13.36
N TRP A 470 29.10 21.14 14.03
CA TRP A 470 27.79 21.54 14.57
C TRP A 470 27.84 22.73 15.56
N GLY A 471 28.91 22.78 16.37
CA GLY A 471 29.13 23.85 17.35
C GLY A 471 29.61 25.16 16.73
N LEU A 472 30.05 25.14 15.48
CA LEU A 472 30.65 26.27 14.76
C LEU A 472 29.62 26.84 13.78
N LEU A 473 29.04 27.98 14.13
CA LEU A 473 27.93 28.59 13.39
C LEU A 473 28.30 28.86 11.93
N GLU A 474 29.55 29.24 11.65
CA GLU A 474 30.07 29.52 10.32
C GLU A 474 30.10 28.30 9.40
N THR A 475 30.09 27.07 9.93
CA THR A 475 30.09 25.85 9.11
C THR A 475 28.68 25.36 8.74
N ARG A 476 27.65 25.85 9.42
CA ARG A 476 26.27 25.39 9.21
C ARG A 476 25.72 25.65 7.80
N PRO A 477 26.00 26.80 7.14
CA PRO A 477 25.59 27.02 5.75
C PRO A 477 26.15 25.95 4.80
N TYR A 478 27.42 25.58 4.98
CA TYR A 478 28.05 24.50 4.23
C TYR A 478 27.36 23.15 4.48
N MET A 479 27.09 22.81 5.74
CA MET A 479 26.44 21.56 6.11
C MET A 479 25.02 21.45 5.54
N ARG A 480 24.25 22.55 5.46
CA ARG A 480 22.93 22.56 4.81
C ARG A 480 23.02 22.34 3.30
N ALA A 481 23.92 23.06 2.63
CA ALA A 481 24.14 22.88 1.19
C ALA A 481 24.55 21.46 0.85
N ARG A 482 25.42 20.85 1.66
CA ARG A 482 25.88 19.48 1.48
C ARG A 482 24.80 18.44 1.77
N GLU A 483 23.94 18.67 2.76
CA GLU A 483 22.77 17.82 3.05
C GLU A 483 21.80 17.82 1.86
N GLY A 484 21.43 19.00 1.36
CA GLY A 484 20.55 19.16 0.21
C GLY A 484 21.11 18.50 -1.05
N LEU A 485 22.42 18.67 -1.31
CA LEU A 485 23.11 17.96 -2.39
C LEU A 485 23.02 16.44 -2.24
N ALA A 486 23.31 15.91 -1.05
CA ALA A 486 23.27 14.47 -0.80
C ALA A 486 21.87 13.89 -1.01
N ASN A 487 20.84 14.55 -0.48
CA ASN A 487 19.44 14.15 -0.62
C ASN A 487 19.01 14.16 -2.10
N LEU A 488 19.37 15.21 -2.84
CA LEU A 488 19.04 15.31 -4.27
C LEU A 488 19.77 14.23 -5.08
N LEU A 489 21.06 14.02 -4.86
CA LEU A 489 21.83 12.95 -5.50
C LEU A 489 21.22 11.57 -5.25
N TRP A 490 20.78 11.30 -4.01
CA TRP A 490 20.07 10.06 -3.70
C TRP A 490 18.77 9.93 -4.51
N SER A 491 17.95 10.97 -4.56
CA SER A 491 16.69 10.95 -5.35
C SER A 491 16.90 10.82 -6.86
N LEU A 492 18.06 11.24 -7.37
CA LEU A 492 18.52 11.05 -8.75
C LEU A 492 19.13 9.67 -9.01
N GLY A 493 19.19 8.78 -8.01
CA GLY A 493 19.80 7.45 -8.11
C GLY A 493 21.33 7.46 -8.08
N ARG A 494 21.98 8.60 -7.82
CA ARG A 494 23.45 8.75 -7.69
C ARG A 494 23.91 8.34 -6.29
N ARG A 495 23.59 7.10 -5.93
CA ARG A 495 23.68 6.54 -4.57
C ARG A 495 25.08 6.60 -3.97
N ALA A 496 26.10 6.21 -4.73
CA ALA A 496 27.48 6.21 -4.25
C ALA A 496 27.98 7.63 -3.90
N GLU A 497 27.60 8.63 -4.71
CA GLU A 497 27.96 10.03 -4.47
C GLU A 497 27.22 10.57 -3.23
N ALA A 498 25.91 10.32 -3.12
CA ALA A 498 25.14 10.68 -1.93
C ALA A 498 25.73 10.08 -0.65
N ALA A 499 26.11 8.79 -0.68
CA ALA A 499 26.73 8.13 0.46
C ALA A 499 28.09 8.74 0.83
N ALA A 500 28.88 9.18 -0.15
CA ALA A 500 30.13 9.89 0.11
C ALA A 500 29.90 11.23 0.81
N HIS A 501 28.86 11.99 0.41
CA HIS A 501 28.50 13.23 1.10
C HIS A 501 28.04 12.97 2.55
N TYR A 502 27.16 12.00 2.80
CA TYR A 502 26.73 11.70 4.16
C TYR A 502 27.87 11.23 5.07
N ARG A 503 28.76 10.36 4.57
CA ARG A 503 29.93 9.89 5.35
C ARG A 503 30.83 11.05 5.73
N GLU A 504 31.09 11.97 4.80
CA GLU A 504 31.92 13.14 5.10
C GLU A 504 31.22 14.09 6.07
N MET A 505 29.91 14.28 5.95
CA MET A 505 29.16 15.06 6.93
C MET A 505 29.19 14.44 8.34
N LEU A 506 29.13 13.10 8.46
CA LEU A 506 29.30 12.41 9.74
C LEU A 506 30.74 12.49 10.27
N ARG A 507 31.76 12.57 9.40
CA ARG A 507 33.14 12.84 9.82
C ARG A 507 33.28 14.26 10.40
N LEU A 508 32.65 15.24 9.74
CA LEU A 508 32.66 16.65 10.16
C LEU A 508 31.80 16.88 11.41
N ASN A 509 30.69 16.15 11.54
CA ASN A 509 29.76 16.19 12.68
C ASN A 509 29.41 14.77 13.18
N PRO A 510 30.25 14.13 14.00
CA PRO A 510 30.02 12.79 14.54
C PRO A 510 28.83 12.70 15.49
N SER A 511 28.42 13.83 16.10
CA SER A 511 27.22 13.89 16.94
C SER A 511 25.92 13.80 16.15
N ASP A 512 26.00 13.89 14.81
CA ASP A 512 24.89 13.70 13.87
C ASP A 512 23.61 14.43 14.27
N ASN A 513 23.75 15.71 14.61
CA ASN A 513 22.62 16.56 15.00
C ASN A 513 21.58 16.75 13.88
N GLN A 514 21.94 16.44 12.63
CA GLN A 514 21.07 16.49 11.46
C GLN A 514 20.36 15.14 11.19
N GLY A 515 20.70 14.07 11.91
CA GLY A 515 20.06 12.76 11.75
C GLY A 515 20.44 12.02 10.46
N LEU A 516 21.58 12.34 9.87
CA LEU A 516 22.08 11.78 8.61
C LEU A 516 22.38 10.29 8.72
N ARG A 517 22.64 9.76 9.92
CA ARG A 517 22.87 8.33 10.12
C ARG A 517 21.69 7.48 9.67
N TYR A 518 20.45 7.95 9.80
CA TYR A 518 19.26 7.22 9.35
C TYR A 518 19.19 7.17 7.82
N SER A 519 19.40 8.33 7.15
CA SER A 519 19.44 8.42 5.70
C SER A 519 20.57 7.57 5.11
N LEU A 520 21.76 7.64 5.71
CA LEU A 520 22.91 6.84 5.27
C LEU A 520 22.67 5.34 5.50
N LEU A 521 22.09 4.93 6.63
CA LEU A 521 21.79 3.51 6.89
C LEU A 521 20.87 2.95 5.79
N ASN A 522 19.81 3.67 5.47
CA ASN A 522 18.88 3.27 4.42
C ASN A 522 19.59 3.17 3.06
N LEU A 523 20.34 4.21 2.68
CA LEU A 523 21.10 4.24 1.43
C LEU A 523 22.13 3.10 1.32
N LEU A 524 22.81 2.74 2.41
CA LEU A 524 23.77 1.63 2.44
C LEU A 524 23.06 0.30 2.20
N LEU A 525 21.88 0.09 2.78
CA LEU A 525 21.06 -1.11 2.53
C LEU A 525 20.53 -1.16 1.09
N GLU A 526 20.17 -0.01 0.50
CA GLU A 526 19.78 0.07 -0.91
C GLU A 526 20.92 -0.34 -1.85
N MET A 527 22.15 0.09 -1.55
CA MET A 527 23.35 -0.29 -2.30
C MET A 527 23.80 -1.73 -2.03
N GLY A 528 23.26 -2.41 -1.01
CA GLY A 528 23.73 -3.72 -0.55
C GLY A 528 25.08 -3.67 0.18
N ASP A 529 25.50 -2.50 0.66
CA ASP A 529 26.73 -2.32 1.44
C ASP A 529 26.50 -2.73 2.90
N ASP A 530 26.32 -4.03 3.13
CA ASP A 530 26.08 -4.61 4.46
C ASP A 530 27.24 -4.32 5.42
N ALA A 531 28.48 -4.24 4.91
CA ALA A 531 29.67 -3.94 5.72
C ALA A 531 29.68 -2.48 6.18
N GLY A 532 29.39 -1.54 5.28
CA GLY A 532 29.21 -0.13 5.61
C GLY A 532 28.06 0.09 6.58
N ALA A 533 26.92 -0.59 6.36
CA ALA A 533 25.76 -0.51 7.25
C ALA A 533 26.09 -1.03 8.66
N GLN A 534 26.78 -2.17 8.76
CA GLN A 534 27.24 -2.70 10.06
C GLN A 534 28.23 -1.77 10.75
N THR A 535 29.17 -1.17 10.00
CA THR A 535 30.12 -0.18 10.55
C THR A 535 29.38 1.03 11.13
N LEU A 536 28.42 1.59 10.39
CA LEU A 536 27.62 2.73 10.85
C LEU A 536 26.81 2.39 12.10
N LEU A 537 26.16 1.22 12.12
CA LEU A 537 25.41 0.74 13.29
C LEU A 537 26.32 0.61 14.51
N ASP A 538 27.56 0.16 14.36
CA ASP A 538 28.48 -0.01 15.49
C ASP A 538 29.09 1.31 15.99
N GLN A 539 29.16 2.35 15.14
CA GLN A 539 29.61 3.69 15.50
C GLN A 539 28.56 4.49 16.29
N HIS A 540 27.27 4.20 16.07
CA HIS A 540 26.17 4.91 16.71
C HIS A 540 25.32 3.93 17.52
N ASP A 541 25.25 4.12 18.84
CA ASP A 541 24.33 3.36 19.68
C ASP A 541 22.96 4.04 19.69
N ASP A 542 21.99 3.41 19.04
CA ASP A 542 20.62 3.90 18.94
C ASP A 542 19.65 2.75 19.26
N GLY A 543 18.68 3.04 20.13
CA GLY A 543 17.76 2.05 20.65
C GLY A 543 16.55 1.77 19.74
N LEU A 544 16.31 2.61 18.74
CA LEU A 544 15.10 2.56 17.92
C LEU A 544 14.97 1.26 17.11
N ALA A 545 13.74 0.96 16.69
CA ALA A 545 13.41 -0.21 15.88
C ALA A 545 14.30 -0.30 14.63
N GLU A 546 14.61 0.85 14.03
CA GLU A 546 15.49 0.98 12.87
C GLU A 546 16.88 0.37 13.10
N TRP A 547 17.47 0.59 14.28
CA TRP A 547 18.76 -0.02 14.63
C TRP A 547 18.61 -1.50 14.98
N GLN A 548 17.66 -1.82 15.86
CA GLN A 548 17.53 -3.16 16.43
C GLN A 548 17.17 -4.21 15.37
N TYR A 549 16.16 -3.92 14.54
CA TYR A 549 15.73 -4.84 13.49
C TYR A 549 16.72 -4.91 12.33
N THR A 550 17.37 -3.81 11.95
CA THR A 550 18.39 -3.83 10.89
C THR A 550 19.62 -4.62 11.33
N ARG A 551 20.07 -4.47 12.59
CA ARG A 551 21.13 -5.30 13.17
C ARG A 551 20.79 -6.79 13.13
N ALA A 552 19.52 -7.16 13.33
CA ALA A 552 19.05 -8.54 13.23
C ALA A 552 19.05 -9.03 11.77
N LEU A 553 18.59 -8.21 10.83
CA LEU A 553 18.57 -8.52 9.40
C LEU A 553 19.99 -8.72 8.84
N LEU A 554 20.94 -7.83 9.16
CA LEU A 554 22.34 -7.97 8.72
C LEU A 554 23.01 -9.22 9.31
N ALA A 555 22.74 -9.54 10.57
CA ALA A 555 23.22 -10.77 11.19
C ALA A 555 22.62 -12.02 10.50
N PHE A 556 21.35 -11.96 10.10
CA PHE A 556 20.70 -13.01 9.33
C PHE A 556 21.36 -13.19 7.94
N ARG A 557 21.61 -12.09 7.22
CA ARG A 557 22.32 -12.13 5.92
C ARG A 557 23.69 -12.79 6.03
N ARG A 558 24.43 -12.50 7.10
CA ARG A 558 25.79 -13.02 7.33
C ARG A 558 25.84 -14.48 7.79
N GLY A 559 24.96 -14.87 8.71
CA GLY A 559 25.08 -16.14 9.46
C GLY A 559 23.83 -17.01 9.48
N GLY A 560 22.77 -16.62 8.78
CA GLY A 560 21.48 -17.30 8.79
C GLY A 560 20.66 -17.09 10.07
N PRO A 561 19.56 -17.85 10.27
CA PRO A 561 18.54 -17.59 11.29
C PRO A 561 18.95 -17.83 12.76
N GLN A 562 20.16 -18.33 13.01
CA GLN A 562 20.60 -18.82 14.31
C GLN A 562 21.65 -17.91 14.96
N GLY A 563 22.07 -18.26 16.18
CA GLY A 563 23.19 -17.62 16.87
C GLY A 563 22.95 -16.13 17.14
N GLU A 564 23.76 -15.28 16.52
CA GLU A 564 23.69 -13.84 16.70
C GLU A 564 22.39 -13.23 16.15
N ALA A 565 21.92 -13.69 14.98
CA ALA A 565 20.69 -13.18 14.36
C ALA A 565 19.48 -13.40 15.27
N ALA A 566 19.33 -14.63 15.79
CA ALA A 566 18.26 -14.97 16.72
C ALA A 566 18.32 -14.13 18.01
N ARG A 567 19.52 -13.89 18.56
CA ARG A 567 19.71 -13.08 19.76
C ARG A 567 19.32 -11.62 19.53
N ARG A 568 19.77 -11.03 18.42
CA ARG A 568 19.46 -9.65 18.04
C ARG A 568 17.97 -9.48 17.77
N LEU A 569 17.36 -10.42 17.04
CA LEU A 569 15.92 -10.39 16.78
C LEU A 569 15.08 -10.53 18.06
N ALA A 570 15.49 -11.37 19.01
CA ALA A 570 14.79 -11.48 20.29
C ALA A 570 14.80 -10.14 21.07
N GLY A 571 15.91 -9.39 21.02
CA GLY A 571 15.99 -8.05 21.58
C GLY A 571 15.09 -7.05 20.85
N ALA A 572 15.09 -7.08 19.51
CA ALA A 572 14.24 -6.21 18.69
C ALA A 572 12.74 -6.45 18.93
N LEU A 573 12.32 -7.73 19.06
CA LEU A 573 10.95 -8.12 19.39
C LEU A 573 10.53 -7.66 20.79
N GLN A 574 11.46 -7.67 21.75
CA GLN A 574 11.20 -7.16 23.09
C GLN A 574 11.04 -5.64 23.09
N PHE A 575 11.84 -4.93 22.29
CA PHE A 575 11.80 -3.47 22.20
C PHE A 575 10.52 -2.98 21.50
N ASN A 576 10.22 -3.50 20.31
CA ASN A 576 9.04 -3.13 19.57
C ASN A 576 8.34 -4.39 18.99
N PRO A 577 7.29 -4.92 19.66
CA PRO A 577 6.59 -6.12 19.23
C PRO A 577 5.60 -5.91 18.07
N HIS A 578 5.40 -4.65 17.64
CA HIS A 578 4.43 -4.31 16.59
C HIS A 578 5.01 -4.48 15.18
N VAL A 579 6.33 -4.28 15.01
CA VAL A 579 7.04 -4.37 13.72
C VAL A 579 6.73 -5.65 12.92
N PRO A 580 6.73 -6.87 13.51
CA PRO A 580 6.50 -8.09 12.75
C PRO A 580 5.15 -8.11 12.04
N ALA A 581 4.09 -7.51 12.61
CA ALA A 581 2.77 -7.51 11.99
C ALA A 581 2.77 -6.79 10.63
N TYR A 582 3.53 -5.70 10.51
CA TYR A 582 3.67 -4.94 9.26
C TYR A 582 4.65 -5.61 8.29
N LEU A 583 5.81 -6.07 8.78
CA LEU A 583 6.82 -6.72 7.93
C LEU A 583 6.34 -8.04 7.32
N THR A 584 5.48 -8.76 8.03
CA THR A 584 4.88 -10.03 7.56
C THR A 584 3.58 -9.82 6.77
N GLY A 585 3.11 -8.58 6.60
CA GLY A 585 1.88 -8.26 5.88
C GLY A 585 0.58 -8.59 6.62
N ARG A 586 0.62 -8.97 7.90
CA ARG A 586 -0.58 -9.16 8.74
C ARG A 586 -1.37 -7.85 8.87
N LYS A 587 -0.66 -6.73 9.03
CA LYS A 587 -1.18 -5.36 8.96
C LYS A 587 -0.65 -4.65 7.71
N LEU A 588 -1.49 -3.82 7.10
CA LEU A 588 -1.08 -2.93 6.01
C LEU A 588 -0.35 -1.71 6.56
N ILE A 589 0.65 -1.23 5.82
CA ILE A 589 1.29 0.04 6.12
C ILE A 589 0.31 1.15 5.70
N PRO A 590 0.01 2.13 6.57
CA PRO A 590 -0.95 3.17 6.23
C PRO A 590 -0.42 4.05 5.10
N ASN A 591 -1.30 4.49 4.21
CA ASN A 591 -0.95 5.36 3.07
C ASN A 591 -0.39 6.71 3.53
N ARG A 592 -0.84 7.19 4.70
CA ARG A 592 -0.31 8.36 5.38
C ARG A 592 0.27 7.92 6.73
N LEU A 593 1.56 8.14 6.91
CA LEU A 593 2.23 7.81 8.17
C LEU A 593 1.80 8.76 9.29
N PRO A 594 1.77 8.30 10.56
CA PRO A 594 1.49 9.17 11.70
C PRO A 594 2.46 10.35 11.74
N PRO A 595 1.98 11.57 12.06
CA PRO A 595 2.81 12.78 12.07
C PRO A 595 3.86 12.78 13.18
N THR A 596 3.65 11.97 14.23
CA THR A 596 4.59 11.77 15.34
C THR A 596 4.92 10.30 15.48
N MET A 597 6.12 10.04 16.01
CA MET A 597 6.63 8.70 16.26
C MET A 597 6.94 8.54 17.74
N GLY A 598 6.28 7.59 18.41
CA GLY A 598 6.56 7.21 19.80
C GLY A 598 7.55 6.05 19.88
N TRP A 599 8.42 6.07 20.88
CA TRP A 599 9.49 5.08 21.01
C TRP A 599 8.95 3.73 21.49
N GLY A 600 9.24 2.65 20.76
CA GLY A 600 8.81 1.29 21.05
C GLY A 600 7.35 0.98 20.74
N ASP A 601 6.60 1.95 20.20
CA ASP A 601 5.15 1.82 19.98
C ASP A 601 4.80 1.41 18.54
N GLU A 602 3.49 1.35 18.26
CA GLU A 602 2.99 0.97 16.94
C GLU A 602 3.29 2.02 15.84
N THR A 603 3.40 3.30 16.17
CA THR A 603 3.74 4.35 15.20
C THR A 603 5.18 4.21 14.70
N GLU A 604 6.14 3.90 15.60
CA GLU A 604 7.50 3.57 15.19
C GLU A 604 7.54 2.33 14.29
N ALA A 605 6.71 1.32 14.58
CA ALA A 605 6.62 0.15 13.73
C ALA A 605 6.12 0.47 12.31
N GLN A 606 5.17 1.39 12.17
CA GLN A 606 4.67 1.85 10.87
C GLN A 606 5.77 2.60 10.09
N HIS A 607 6.47 3.53 10.74
CA HIS A 607 7.60 4.27 10.15
C HIS A 607 8.73 3.33 9.71
N TYR A 608 9.10 2.38 10.57
CA TYR A 608 10.13 1.38 10.25
C TYR A 608 9.69 0.50 9.08
N ALA A 609 8.48 -0.05 9.10
CA ALA A 609 8.00 -0.92 8.03
C ALA A 609 7.92 -0.19 6.69
N ALA A 610 7.45 1.05 6.66
CA ALA A 610 7.38 1.86 5.43
C ALA A 610 8.75 2.04 4.75
N ARG A 611 9.82 2.14 5.55
CA ARG A 611 11.19 2.36 5.04
C ARG A 611 11.97 1.07 4.80
N TYR A 612 11.74 0.02 5.59
CA TYR A 612 12.62 -1.15 5.64
C TYR A 612 12.01 -2.46 5.12
N LEU A 613 10.70 -2.51 4.86
CA LEU A 613 10.01 -3.72 4.38
C LEU A 613 10.72 -4.38 3.19
N ASN A 614 11.16 -3.57 2.22
CA ASN A 614 11.82 -4.10 1.03
C ASN A 614 13.15 -4.77 1.34
N PHE A 615 13.92 -4.30 2.32
CA PHE A 615 15.19 -4.94 2.67
C PHE A 615 14.98 -6.32 3.28
N TRP A 616 13.91 -6.48 4.07
CA TRP A 616 13.49 -7.78 4.59
C TRP A 616 13.02 -8.70 3.46
N ARG A 617 12.14 -8.22 2.58
CA ARG A 617 11.60 -9.02 1.46
C ARG A 617 12.67 -9.43 0.44
N ARG A 618 13.64 -8.55 0.16
CA ARG A 618 14.78 -8.84 -0.72
C ARG A 618 15.78 -9.82 -0.11
N THR A 619 15.66 -10.14 1.18
CA THR A 619 16.52 -11.11 1.86
C THR A 619 15.80 -12.46 1.93
N PRO A 620 16.19 -13.48 1.13
CA PRO A 620 15.46 -14.74 1.07
C PRO A 620 15.30 -15.40 2.44
N GLY A 621 14.07 -15.75 2.81
CA GLY A 621 13.74 -16.42 4.08
C GLY A 621 13.67 -15.52 5.31
N ALA A 622 13.98 -14.22 5.21
CA ALA A 622 14.03 -13.34 6.38
C ALA A 622 12.65 -13.02 6.95
N VAL A 623 11.64 -12.83 6.08
CA VAL A 623 10.26 -12.53 6.51
C VAL A 623 9.60 -13.76 7.15
N GLU A 624 9.81 -14.95 6.58
CA GLU A 624 9.33 -16.22 7.13
C GLU A 624 9.98 -16.53 8.48
N TRP A 625 11.30 -16.28 8.59
CA TRP A 625 12.02 -16.39 9.84
C TRP A 625 11.47 -15.42 10.90
N LEU A 626 11.26 -14.15 10.55
CA LEU A 626 10.66 -13.16 11.44
C LEU A 626 9.28 -13.58 11.93
N ALA A 627 8.42 -14.06 11.03
CA ALA A 627 7.08 -14.54 11.36
C ALA A 627 7.14 -15.69 12.38
N GLY A 628 8.00 -16.69 12.13
CA GLY A 628 8.17 -17.84 13.03
C GLY A 628 8.71 -17.47 14.41
N GLN A 629 9.60 -16.49 14.51
CA GLN A 629 10.13 -16.01 15.79
C GLN A 629 9.10 -15.17 16.57
N ALA A 630 8.35 -14.29 15.88
CA ALA A 630 7.31 -13.49 16.49
C ALA A 630 6.20 -14.38 17.09
N GLU A 631 5.77 -15.42 16.38
CA GLU A 631 4.79 -16.38 16.90
C GLU A 631 5.28 -17.12 18.15
N GLN A 632 6.56 -17.51 18.19
CA GLN A 632 7.15 -18.15 19.35
C GLN A 632 7.21 -17.21 20.56
N ALA A 633 7.52 -15.93 20.33
CA ALA A 633 7.55 -14.91 21.37
C ALA A 633 6.16 -14.60 21.96
N SER A 634 5.10 -14.67 21.14
CA SER A 634 3.72 -14.45 21.59
C SER A 634 3.11 -15.62 22.37
N ARG A 635 3.72 -16.82 22.36
CA ARG A 635 3.20 -17.99 23.12
C ARG A 635 3.46 -17.83 24.63
N PRO A 636 2.45 -18.04 25.50
CA PRO A 636 2.65 -17.96 26.94
C PRO A 636 3.65 -19.01 27.43
N ARG A 637 4.71 -18.58 28.13
CA ARG A 637 5.71 -19.49 28.73
C ARG A 637 5.02 -20.41 29.73
N GLN A 638 4.89 -21.70 29.41
CA GLN A 638 4.47 -22.71 30.40
C GLN A 638 5.47 -22.70 31.57
N ARG A 639 4.98 -22.37 32.77
CA ARG A 639 5.74 -22.47 34.03
C ARG A 639 6.26 -23.90 34.16
N ARG A 640 7.57 -24.10 34.06
CA ARG A 640 8.22 -25.36 34.47
C ARG A 640 7.84 -25.63 35.93
N GLY A 641 6.99 -26.63 36.15
CA GLY A 641 6.60 -27.08 37.46
C GLY A 641 7.83 -27.40 38.29
N ARG A 642 7.98 -26.72 39.42
CA ARG A 642 8.87 -27.14 40.50
C ARG A 642 8.54 -28.60 40.82
N ARG A 643 9.47 -29.52 40.53
CA ARG A 643 9.48 -30.84 41.15
C ARG A 643 9.60 -30.63 42.65
N SER A 644 8.49 -30.74 43.38
CA SER A 644 8.50 -30.99 44.81
C SER A 644 9.01 -32.41 45.02
N GLY A 645 10.32 -32.56 45.23
CA GLY A 645 10.86 -33.76 45.85
C GLY A 645 10.33 -33.84 47.27
N ARG A 646 9.45 -34.81 47.53
CA ARG A 646 9.23 -35.33 48.89
C ARG A 646 10.39 -36.24 49.22
N ALA A 647 11.19 -35.85 50.22
CA ALA A 647 11.79 -36.77 51.17
C ALA A 647 10.88 -36.77 52.41
#